data_AF-A0A7J3DJF3-F1
#
_entry.id   AF-A0A7J3DJF3-F1
#
_cell.length_a   1.000
_cell.length_b   1.000
_cell.length_c   1.000
_cell.angle_alpha   90.00
_cell.angle_beta   90.00
_cell.angle_gamma   90.00
#
_symmetry.space_group_name_H-M   'P 1'
#
loop_
_entity.id
_entity.type
_entity.pdbx_description
1 polymer ?
#
loop_
_entity_poly.entity_id
_entity_poly.type
_entity_poly.pdbx_seq_one_letter_code
_entity_poly.pdbx_strand_id
1 'polypeptide(L)'
;MKTKFLFLLLALLGFSVAIDITGCSVLSTDNEVYVLQNDISGGNCIRVTGENITFNLNGHNVNGYGGDAIIIENTRGVVVENGTAYSTNGGLVVIGSRDSTIRNFAVSTLSGFSIRVIDSANISFSEVNYSRGLGSAGAAILFTNMTDSLMENSRCTLAADYNGEYSEYSGCIVLTSNSNNNMIVNNYFSNAYRNGVFIYKSYNNTISGNTIENSHWYGVAVRDAENNTITGNRFVGSGLVHLYFDESGKNNTYDGNENEDGDPIIVFIDQENITFENNKTSEIVLFNITNATFKNITMVEGGINILGNGVANITFDGFTITGAGAAIFLNPSYENISFLNGAIADSTYGFYGTLDRKFHVENLNATNITRYPIGLDIPSDSACEEVFVSNYTVDGNSVQYTTSDGFTLLPGKYSQVFMCSVSGANLYDMEITHGLFFYYSGNINAGRINISGAYIPVKLLNSDGVYFEDFIIENARVEGMNILNSNNTEIHRTNITTVSDSSIPTFHLVDWTYTDVGIYTSGVDGFILNESSVENADASLWMRGSSKNVNIYGSTFRNGMHGIIMDNVQYGVIESNVFSDFSQSGITANYANQTQVMENNLTNAGGDINSGAINFYGGRDISVFRNRINARSGIIFSSAYGSSDYLTEFSIYENEIKNIPGTAGVYVRGGYGSATSFSITYNNISTALNGVRLWGAKEGTVCYNRIENAETGIYAIDSGELTFCDSEMKDVSNFPVFLDYTNETFCGSTNVSNVTHGGEAVEYYNLNGITIENIDDSSEIILCDVNDSIIRNIEMKGSEGERGILAVLSNRNSFYENTGRDVYSMTYLLRSNGNNLSNYTVNNATYGVMVDISSGNIVENSLIITPSGYAVYVYRDSDNNTIQNMNVTGQISIYGSYWTAENNIIIGNDVNGTGSGDRGISIGAATFTLIQENRIYNGEIQVYASGNNVSYNNFTGTCSGWQCVRCSGENNLIYKNFFNLSSQPYLGAILVGGTTNNVSRNYFATTIVRVESGNVGCGNLYGVLNVSGPTGIINTSCFPGNITEMEIFPTPVYESSNASCRAYYTHEDPYDAQRVEFRWYVNGVHLPAYDGYGSGARDSWIETNVSLPANESSAGDNITCEARAYDGAHWTEWVNETVEVAPDTCGVYVNETSVFFGSLTTNVISDEKSISVINPGTIPGNISINGTDWVGPAVFSSTRTRWSKVSGSYDSKTPLTSTPALVYENLPGGSSFLLYLQLYTPIGQQNGTYNQTITMVAECP
;
A
#
# COMPACT_ATOMS: atom_id res chain seq x y z
N MET A 1 -56.28 19.48 0.97
CA MET A 1 -57.01 18.26 1.43
C MET A 1 -57.01 17.11 0.41
N LYS A 2 -56.97 17.34 -0.92
CA LYS A 2 -57.00 16.25 -1.92
C LYS A 2 -55.73 15.37 -2.00
N THR A 3 -54.55 15.91 -1.65
CA THR A 3 -53.28 15.15 -1.70
C THR A 3 -53.10 14.18 -0.54
N LYS A 4 -53.56 14.52 0.67
CA LYS A 4 -53.49 13.61 1.83
C LYS A 4 -54.48 12.43 1.74
N PHE A 5 -55.60 12.59 1.03
CA PHE A 5 -56.57 11.51 0.82
C PHE A 5 -56.08 10.50 -0.24
N LEU A 6 -55.31 10.94 -1.23
CA LEU A 6 -54.70 10.06 -2.24
C LEU A 6 -53.59 9.17 -1.63
N PHE A 7 -52.75 9.73 -0.75
CA PHE A 7 -51.73 8.96 -0.03
C PHE A 7 -52.34 7.94 0.96
N LEU A 8 -53.45 8.29 1.62
CA LEU A 8 -54.14 7.36 2.53
C LEU A 8 -54.83 6.21 1.77
N LEU A 9 -55.34 6.48 0.56
CA LEU A 9 -55.99 5.46 -0.28
C LEU A 9 -54.97 4.48 -0.91
N LEU A 10 -53.77 4.97 -1.27
CA LEU A 10 -52.67 4.12 -1.76
C LEU A 10 -52.10 3.21 -0.66
N ALA A 11 -51.96 3.74 0.57
CA ALA A 11 -51.52 2.96 1.73
C ALA A 11 -52.53 1.86 2.15
N LEU A 12 -53.85 2.10 2.00
CA LEU A 12 -54.90 1.12 2.29
C LEU A 12 -55.03 0.00 1.25
N LEU A 13 -54.45 0.17 0.07
CA LEU A 13 -54.45 -0.80 -1.02
C LEU A 13 -53.16 -1.63 -1.13
N GLY A 14 -52.22 -1.46 -0.19
CA GLY A 14 -50.96 -2.20 -0.18
C GLY A 14 -49.98 -1.82 -1.29
N PHE A 15 -50.15 -0.66 -1.93
CA PHE A 15 -49.16 -0.16 -2.88
C PHE A 15 -47.98 0.42 -2.09
N SER A 16 -46.92 -0.36 -1.90
CA SER A 16 -45.60 0.20 -1.62
C SER A 16 -45.21 1.06 -2.82
N VAL A 17 -44.86 2.31 -2.54
CA VAL A 17 -44.32 3.20 -3.56
C VAL A 17 -42.89 2.71 -3.77
N ALA A 18 -42.58 2.22 -4.96
CA ALA A 18 -41.23 1.77 -5.30
C ALA A 18 -40.21 2.85 -4.89
N ILE A 19 -39.23 2.44 -4.11
CA ILE A 19 -38.19 3.33 -3.61
C ILE A 19 -37.07 3.34 -4.65
N ASP A 20 -36.89 4.49 -5.29
CA ASP A 20 -35.83 4.70 -6.27
C ASP A 20 -34.47 4.75 -5.60
N ILE A 21 -33.54 3.93 -6.11
CA ILE A 21 -32.14 3.92 -5.69
C ILE A 21 -31.30 4.53 -6.81
N THR A 22 -30.50 5.54 -6.48
CA THR A 22 -29.56 6.21 -7.40
C THR A 22 -28.09 6.06 -7.00
N GLY A 23 -27.80 5.38 -5.88
CA GLY A 23 -26.45 5.14 -5.37
C GLY A 23 -26.37 3.93 -4.44
N CYS A 24 -25.16 3.53 -4.05
CA CYS A 24 -24.93 2.42 -3.11
C CYS A 24 -25.65 2.67 -1.78
N SER A 25 -26.32 1.65 -1.23
CA SER A 25 -27.25 1.79 -0.11
C SER A 25 -27.50 0.48 0.65
N VAL A 26 -28.00 0.61 1.89
CA VAL A 26 -28.45 -0.52 2.72
C VAL A 26 -29.97 -0.59 2.70
N LEU A 27 -30.52 -1.70 2.22
CA LEU A 27 -31.96 -1.94 2.09
C LEU A 27 -32.45 -2.64 3.35
N SER A 28 -32.99 -1.85 4.28
CA SER A 28 -33.31 -2.30 5.65
C SER A 28 -34.79 -2.14 6.01
N THR A 29 -35.64 -1.64 5.11
CA THR A 29 -37.07 -1.46 5.39
C THR A 29 -37.86 -2.65 4.88
N ASP A 30 -38.52 -3.35 5.79
CA ASP A 30 -39.26 -4.57 5.48
C ASP A 30 -40.47 -4.31 4.56
N ASN A 31 -40.81 -5.28 3.71
CA ASN A 31 -41.97 -5.27 2.80
C ASN A 31 -41.95 -4.16 1.75
N GLU A 32 -40.78 -3.63 1.42
CA GLU A 32 -40.62 -2.59 0.40
C GLU A 32 -40.13 -3.15 -0.93
N VAL A 33 -40.43 -2.39 -1.99
CA VAL A 33 -39.92 -2.64 -3.35
C VAL A 33 -38.91 -1.54 -3.67
N TYR A 34 -37.67 -1.93 -3.91
CA TYR A 34 -36.60 -1.04 -4.31
C TYR A 34 -36.32 -1.20 -5.80
N VAL A 35 -36.23 -0.07 -6.52
CA VAL A 35 -36.00 -0.05 -7.96
C VAL A 35 -34.74 0.75 -8.24
N LEU A 36 -33.76 0.12 -8.90
CA LEU A 36 -32.54 0.78 -9.32
C LEU A 36 -32.83 1.67 -10.54
N GLN A 37 -32.37 2.92 -10.50
CA GLN A 37 -32.64 3.90 -11.58
C GLN A 37 -31.42 4.17 -12.47
N ASN A 38 -30.21 3.83 -12.03
CA ASN A 38 -28.97 4.02 -12.78
C ASN A 38 -27.98 2.91 -12.41
N ASP A 39 -26.97 2.71 -13.26
CA ASP A 39 -25.82 1.88 -12.90
C ASP A 39 -25.07 2.52 -11.72
N ILE A 40 -24.73 1.70 -10.72
CA ILE A 40 -24.06 2.16 -9.49
C ILE A 40 -22.74 1.44 -9.29
N SER A 41 -21.79 2.07 -8.59
CA SER A 41 -20.47 1.50 -8.32
C SER A 41 -19.93 1.83 -6.92
N GLY A 42 -19.31 0.85 -6.26
CA GLY A 42 -18.70 0.98 -4.92
C GLY A 42 -18.41 -0.38 -4.28
N GLY A 43 -17.48 -0.47 -3.33
CA GLY A 43 -17.21 -1.73 -2.60
C GLY A 43 -18.34 -2.04 -1.60
N ASN A 44 -18.92 -3.24 -1.63
CA ASN A 44 -20.10 -3.62 -0.84
C ASN A 44 -21.33 -2.72 -1.12
N CYS A 45 -21.60 -2.48 -2.42
CA CYS A 45 -22.50 -1.40 -2.86
C CYS A 45 -23.95 -1.54 -2.36
N ILE A 46 -24.56 -2.72 -2.46
CA ILE A 46 -25.92 -2.97 -1.95
C ILE A 46 -25.88 -4.03 -0.86
N ARG A 47 -26.45 -3.71 0.31
CA ARG A 47 -26.63 -4.67 1.41
C ARG A 47 -28.10 -4.75 1.82
N VAL A 48 -28.71 -5.92 1.75
CA VAL A 48 -30.10 -6.19 2.10
C VAL A 48 -30.15 -6.83 3.48
N THR A 49 -30.81 -6.14 4.42
CA THR A 49 -30.97 -6.61 5.81
C THR A 49 -32.43 -6.64 6.28
N GLY A 50 -33.35 -6.00 5.55
CA GLY A 50 -34.78 -6.08 5.83
C GLY A 50 -35.44 -7.34 5.24
N GLU A 51 -36.58 -7.71 5.79
CA GLU A 51 -37.37 -8.89 5.39
C GLU A 51 -38.40 -8.58 4.30
N ASN A 52 -38.73 -9.58 3.48
CA ASN A 52 -39.73 -9.48 2.40
C ASN A 52 -39.45 -8.35 1.40
N ILE A 53 -38.18 -8.08 1.12
CA ILE A 53 -37.74 -7.03 0.19
C ILE A 53 -37.75 -7.57 -1.24
N THR A 54 -38.30 -6.78 -2.17
CA THR A 54 -38.04 -6.97 -3.60
C THR A 54 -37.05 -5.92 -4.08
N PHE A 55 -35.87 -6.35 -4.52
CA PHE A 55 -34.89 -5.50 -5.17
C PHE A 55 -34.88 -5.79 -6.67
N ASN A 56 -35.49 -4.89 -7.43
CA ASN A 56 -35.56 -4.95 -8.88
C ASN A 56 -34.51 -4.00 -9.48
N LEU A 57 -33.54 -4.56 -10.19
CA LEU A 57 -32.45 -3.77 -10.77
C LEU A 57 -32.87 -3.03 -12.05
N ASN A 58 -34.06 -3.30 -12.60
CA ASN A 58 -34.64 -2.60 -13.74
C ASN A 58 -33.73 -2.53 -14.98
N GLY A 59 -32.90 -3.56 -15.18
CA GLY A 59 -31.93 -3.66 -16.28
C GLY A 59 -30.59 -2.95 -16.02
N HIS A 60 -30.41 -2.34 -14.85
CA HIS A 60 -29.17 -1.64 -14.48
C HIS A 60 -28.13 -2.56 -13.84
N ASN A 61 -26.89 -2.05 -13.75
CA ASN A 61 -25.73 -2.75 -13.24
C ASN A 61 -25.33 -2.28 -11.82
N VAL A 62 -24.96 -3.22 -10.95
CA VAL A 62 -24.33 -2.95 -9.65
C VAL A 62 -22.86 -3.37 -9.70
N ASN A 63 -21.92 -2.42 -9.61
CA ASN A 63 -20.48 -2.64 -9.76
C ASN A 63 -19.72 -2.59 -8.41
N GLY A 64 -19.31 -3.74 -7.90
CA GLY A 64 -18.52 -3.93 -6.67
C GLY A 64 -17.00 -3.77 -6.86
N TYR A 65 -16.47 -2.55 -6.97
CA TYR A 65 -15.02 -2.33 -7.02
C TYR A 65 -14.41 -2.35 -5.61
N GLY A 66 -13.50 -3.30 -5.34
CA GLY A 66 -12.85 -3.45 -4.03
C GLY A 66 -13.68 -4.17 -2.95
N GLY A 67 -14.82 -4.78 -3.32
CA GLY A 67 -15.70 -5.52 -2.41
C GLY A 67 -16.83 -6.24 -3.15
N ASP A 68 -17.82 -6.77 -2.44
CA ASP A 68 -18.94 -7.51 -3.05
C ASP A 68 -19.97 -6.54 -3.69
N ALA A 69 -20.73 -6.96 -4.71
CA ALA A 69 -21.72 -6.08 -5.35
C ALA A 69 -23.06 -6.05 -4.60
N ILE A 70 -23.64 -7.21 -4.31
CA ILE A 70 -24.90 -7.37 -3.56
C ILE A 70 -24.71 -8.38 -2.43
N ILE A 71 -25.08 -7.99 -1.21
CA ILE A 71 -25.03 -8.84 -0.02
C ILE A 71 -26.42 -8.95 0.59
N ILE A 72 -26.93 -10.17 0.78
CA ILE A 72 -28.18 -10.50 1.48
C ILE A 72 -27.81 -11.20 2.78
N GLU A 73 -28.13 -10.61 3.93
CA GLU A 73 -27.61 -11.09 5.22
C GLU A 73 -28.70 -11.21 6.28
N ASN A 74 -28.77 -12.40 6.89
CA ASN A 74 -29.59 -12.71 8.05
C ASN A 74 -31.07 -12.29 7.91
N THR A 75 -31.64 -12.52 6.73
CA THR A 75 -32.99 -12.07 6.38
C THR A 75 -33.82 -13.19 5.72
N ARG A 76 -35.09 -12.91 5.43
CA ARG A 76 -36.00 -13.83 4.76
C ARG A 76 -36.86 -13.14 3.71
N GLY A 77 -37.34 -13.91 2.73
CA GLY A 77 -38.32 -13.43 1.76
C GLY A 77 -37.75 -12.43 0.75
N VAL A 78 -36.44 -12.45 0.50
CA VAL A 78 -35.81 -11.49 -0.43
C VAL A 78 -35.96 -11.95 -1.87
N VAL A 79 -36.34 -11.02 -2.75
CA VAL A 79 -36.38 -11.24 -4.20
C VAL A 79 -35.37 -10.31 -4.86
N VAL A 80 -34.41 -10.86 -5.61
CA VAL A 80 -33.49 -10.08 -6.46
C VAL A 80 -33.74 -10.44 -7.92
N GLU A 81 -34.00 -9.43 -8.76
CA GLU A 81 -34.40 -9.65 -10.14
C GLU A 81 -34.01 -8.57 -11.14
N ASN A 82 -33.97 -8.96 -12.42
CA ASN A 82 -33.92 -8.08 -13.59
C ASN A 82 -32.70 -7.16 -13.65
N GLY A 83 -31.48 -7.69 -13.63
CA GLY A 83 -30.28 -6.88 -13.86
C GLY A 83 -28.97 -7.65 -13.72
N THR A 84 -27.88 -6.91 -13.61
CA THR A 84 -26.53 -7.48 -13.57
C THR A 84 -25.74 -7.01 -12.35
N ALA A 85 -25.02 -7.92 -11.70
CA ALA A 85 -23.99 -7.58 -10.72
C ALA A 85 -22.60 -7.86 -11.29
N TYR A 86 -21.72 -6.86 -11.25
CA TYR A 86 -20.31 -6.99 -11.60
C TYR A 86 -19.44 -6.72 -10.37
N SER A 87 -18.41 -7.51 -10.08
CA SER A 87 -17.52 -7.22 -8.94
C SER A 87 -16.08 -7.68 -9.17
N THR A 88 -15.12 -7.03 -8.51
CA THR A 88 -13.75 -7.53 -8.47
C THR A 88 -13.57 -8.75 -7.54
N ASN A 89 -14.48 -9.04 -6.60
CA ASN A 89 -14.34 -10.09 -5.57
C ASN A 89 -15.57 -11.02 -5.41
N GLY A 90 -16.77 -10.48 -5.26
CA GLY A 90 -17.99 -11.29 -5.08
C GLY A 90 -19.22 -10.60 -5.67
N GLY A 91 -19.95 -11.29 -6.53
CA GLY A 91 -21.08 -10.68 -7.22
C GLY A 91 -22.32 -10.60 -6.33
N LEU A 92 -22.81 -11.77 -5.93
CA LEU A 92 -23.94 -11.93 -5.03
C LEU A 92 -23.56 -12.82 -3.85
N VAL A 93 -23.75 -12.32 -2.63
CA VAL A 93 -23.47 -13.07 -1.40
C VAL A 93 -24.76 -13.18 -0.59
N VAL A 94 -25.11 -14.40 -0.17
CA VAL A 94 -26.29 -14.72 0.65
C VAL A 94 -25.84 -15.45 1.91
N ILE A 95 -26.09 -14.86 3.09
CA ILE A 95 -25.61 -15.41 4.36
C ILE A 95 -26.77 -15.49 5.35
N GLY A 96 -26.94 -16.65 6.00
CA GLY A 96 -27.91 -16.80 7.09
C GLY A 96 -29.36 -16.55 6.68
N SER A 97 -29.69 -16.63 5.39
CA SER A 97 -30.97 -16.16 4.85
C SER A 97 -31.88 -17.30 4.41
N ARG A 98 -33.19 -17.06 4.35
CA ARG A 98 -34.18 -18.10 4.01
C ARG A 98 -35.27 -17.63 3.06
N ASP A 99 -35.94 -18.58 2.42
CA ASP A 99 -37.16 -18.34 1.64
C ASP A 99 -37.00 -17.22 0.58
N SER A 100 -35.85 -17.19 -0.09
CA SER A 100 -35.46 -16.08 -0.99
C SER A 100 -35.32 -16.56 -2.43
N THR A 101 -35.61 -15.67 -3.38
CA THR A 101 -35.64 -15.96 -4.82
C THR A 101 -34.71 -15.03 -5.59
N ILE A 102 -33.88 -15.61 -6.45
CA ILE A 102 -33.01 -14.88 -7.38
C ILE A 102 -33.37 -15.34 -8.78
N ARG A 103 -33.81 -14.40 -9.62
CA ARG A 103 -34.35 -14.74 -10.95
C ARG A 103 -34.05 -13.71 -12.03
N ASN A 104 -33.91 -14.16 -13.27
CA ASN A 104 -33.60 -13.31 -14.43
C ASN A 104 -32.47 -12.32 -14.10
N PHE A 105 -31.33 -12.87 -13.69
CA PHE A 105 -30.24 -12.13 -13.07
C PHE A 105 -28.91 -12.58 -13.65
N ALA A 106 -28.01 -11.63 -13.91
CA ALA A 106 -26.68 -11.90 -14.44
C ALA A 106 -25.60 -11.53 -13.41
N VAL A 107 -24.57 -12.36 -13.25
CA VAL A 107 -23.46 -12.06 -12.33
C VAL A 107 -22.12 -12.28 -13.01
N SER A 108 -21.23 -11.28 -12.93
CA SER A 108 -19.86 -11.41 -13.44
C SER A 108 -18.83 -10.96 -12.41
N THR A 109 -17.78 -11.73 -12.19
CA THR A 109 -16.70 -11.37 -11.25
C THR A 109 -15.31 -11.48 -11.85
N LEU A 110 -14.36 -10.61 -11.47
CA LEU A 110 -12.95 -10.70 -11.92
C LEU A 110 -12.09 -11.63 -11.05
N SER A 111 -12.33 -11.67 -9.73
CA SER A 111 -11.73 -12.61 -8.78
C SER A 111 -12.80 -13.06 -7.78
N GLY A 112 -12.58 -14.18 -7.06
CA GLY A 112 -13.55 -14.75 -6.10
C GLY A 112 -14.82 -15.40 -6.70
N PHE A 113 -15.80 -15.73 -5.85
CA PHE A 113 -17.03 -16.47 -6.24
C PHE A 113 -18.09 -15.49 -6.80
N SER A 114 -18.68 -15.81 -7.95
CA SER A 114 -19.76 -15.00 -8.53
C SER A 114 -20.98 -15.02 -7.63
N ILE A 115 -21.38 -16.21 -7.14
CA ILE A 115 -22.43 -16.37 -6.14
C ILE A 115 -21.89 -17.16 -4.95
N ARG A 116 -22.10 -16.65 -3.74
CA ARG A 116 -21.75 -17.35 -2.51
C ARG A 116 -22.97 -17.44 -1.60
N VAL A 117 -23.36 -18.65 -1.22
CA VAL A 117 -24.46 -18.91 -0.28
C VAL A 117 -23.92 -19.64 0.94
N ILE A 118 -24.14 -19.09 2.13
CA ILE A 118 -23.66 -19.62 3.40
C ILE A 118 -24.82 -19.73 4.40
N ASP A 119 -24.93 -20.86 5.10
CA ASP A 119 -25.86 -21.08 6.22
C ASP A 119 -27.32 -20.69 5.90
N SER A 120 -27.78 -21.01 4.69
CA SER A 120 -29.06 -20.56 4.14
C SER A 120 -29.95 -21.74 3.75
N ALA A 121 -31.26 -21.53 3.67
CA ALA A 121 -32.22 -22.60 3.35
C ALA A 121 -33.36 -22.11 2.48
N ASN A 122 -33.91 -22.99 1.64
CA ASN A 122 -35.02 -22.67 0.73
C ASN A 122 -34.73 -21.44 -0.16
N ILE A 123 -33.56 -21.45 -0.82
CA ILE A 123 -33.19 -20.42 -1.80
C ILE A 123 -33.46 -20.95 -3.21
N SER A 124 -34.15 -20.15 -4.02
CA SER A 124 -34.49 -20.52 -5.40
C SER A 124 -33.71 -19.68 -6.40
N PHE A 125 -32.97 -20.33 -7.29
CA PHE A 125 -32.28 -19.73 -8.43
C PHE A 125 -32.95 -20.18 -9.73
N SER A 126 -33.47 -19.24 -10.52
CA SER A 126 -34.12 -19.54 -11.80
C SER A 126 -33.70 -18.57 -12.89
N GLU A 127 -33.22 -19.07 -14.03
CA GLU A 127 -32.75 -18.21 -15.14
C GLU A 127 -31.62 -17.26 -14.71
N VAL A 128 -30.66 -17.77 -13.95
CA VAL A 128 -29.49 -17.00 -13.48
C VAL A 128 -28.30 -17.31 -14.38
N ASN A 129 -27.74 -16.28 -15.01
CA ASN A 129 -26.56 -16.39 -15.86
C ASN A 129 -25.34 -15.88 -15.09
N TYR A 130 -24.23 -16.62 -15.08
CA TYR A 130 -23.05 -16.15 -14.38
C TYR A 130 -21.75 -16.51 -15.12
N SER A 131 -20.83 -15.56 -15.09
CA SER A 131 -19.52 -15.64 -15.74
C SER A 131 -18.40 -15.19 -14.82
N ARG A 132 -17.21 -15.77 -14.98
CA ARG A 132 -16.04 -15.42 -14.17
C ARG A 132 -14.87 -15.02 -15.06
N GLY A 133 -14.23 -13.91 -14.72
CA GLY A 133 -12.96 -13.40 -15.25
C GLY A 133 -11.74 -14.01 -14.54
N LEU A 134 -10.58 -13.86 -15.17
CA LEU A 134 -9.35 -14.65 -15.04
C LEU A 134 -8.55 -14.53 -13.71
N GLY A 135 -9.19 -14.56 -12.53
CA GLY A 135 -8.49 -14.36 -11.25
C GLY A 135 -8.75 -15.41 -10.16
N SER A 136 -7.73 -16.21 -9.78
CA SER A 136 -7.62 -17.14 -8.63
C SER A 136 -8.56 -18.36 -8.62
N ALA A 137 -8.14 -19.52 -8.12
CA ALA A 137 -8.84 -20.80 -8.29
C ALA A 137 -10.02 -21.07 -7.32
N GLY A 138 -11.25 -20.76 -7.73
CA GLY A 138 -12.48 -21.07 -6.99
C GLY A 138 -13.70 -21.28 -7.89
N ALA A 139 -14.78 -21.79 -7.32
CA ALA A 139 -16.04 -22.00 -8.03
C ALA A 139 -16.68 -20.69 -8.52
N ALA A 140 -17.53 -20.78 -9.54
CA ALA A 140 -18.41 -19.68 -9.90
C ALA A 140 -19.53 -19.52 -8.85
N ILE A 141 -20.07 -20.64 -8.38
CA ILE A 141 -21.04 -20.71 -7.29
C ILE A 141 -20.53 -21.60 -6.17
N LEU A 142 -20.53 -21.06 -4.94
CA LEU A 142 -20.24 -21.81 -3.73
C LEU A 142 -21.46 -21.86 -2.82
N PHE A 143 -21.93 -23.07 -2.53
CA PHE A 143 -22.96 -23.37 -1.56
C PHE A 143 -22.34 -24.05 -0.34
N THR A 144 -22.41 -23.39 0.82
CA THR A 144 -21.87 -23.86 2.10
C THR A 144 -23.01 -23.97 3.10
N ASN A 145 -23.25 -25.17 3.63
CA ASN A 145 -24.35 -25.45 4.57
C ASN A 145 -25.72 -24.96 4.05
N MET A 146 -25.98 -25.16 2.75
CA MET A 146 -27.23 -24.77 2.09
C MET A 146 -28.19 -25.95 2.01
N THR A 147 -29.45 -25.75 2.39
CA THR A 147 -30.43 -26.85 2.48
C THR A 147 -31.75 -26.58 1.77
N ASP A 148 -32.39 -27.66 1.31
CA ASP A 148 -33.76 -27.67 0.74
C ASP A 148 -33.96 -26.62 -0.37
N SER A 149 -32.97 -26.44 -1.23
CA SER A 149 -32.93 -25.35 -2.21
C SER A 149 -32.92 -25.84 -3.66
N LEU A 150 -33.31 -24.97 -4.58
CA LEU A 150 -33.51 -25.28 -5.99
C LEU A 150 -32.66 -24.36 -6.89
N MET A 151 -31.97 -24.96 -7.85
CA MET A 151 -31.37 -24.27 -8.98
C MET A 151 -31.82 -24.88 -10.30
N GLU A 152 -32.50 -24.10 -11.12
CA GLU A 152 -33.03 -24.53 -12.41
C GLU A 152 -32.82 -23.53 -13.54
N ASN A 153 -32.77 -24.05 -14.77
CA ASN A 153 -32.71 -23.27 -16.01
C ASN A 153 -31.61 -22.18 -16.02
N SER A 154 -30.54 -22.39 -15.25
CA SER A 154 -29.46 -21.43 -15.05
C SER A 154 -28.26 -21.78 -15.93
N ARG A 155 -27.43 -20.79 -16.24
CA ARG A 155 -26.25 -20.96 -17.09
C ARG A 155 -24.97 -20.50 -16.41
N CYS A 156 -23.99 -21.38 -16.41
CA CYS A 156 -22.61 -21.06 -16.06
C CYS A 156 -21.76 -21.03 -17.33
N THR A 157 -20.97 -19.98 -17.53
CA THR A 157 -19.93 -19.96 -18.55
C THR A 157 -18.67 -19.33 -17.98
N LEU A 158 -17.61 -20.11 -17.80
CA LEU A 158 -16.31 -19.59 -17.33
C LEU A 158 -15.38 -19.32 -18.51
N ALA A 159 -14.51 -18.31 -18.39
CA ALA A 159 -13.47 -18.05 -19.39
C ALA A 159 -12.33 -19.08 -19.23
N ALA A 160 -11.94 -19.72 -20.32
CA ALA A 160 -11.07 -20.91 -20.35
C ALA A 160 -9.56 -20.65 -20.14
N ASP A 161 -9.13 -19.42 -19.82
CA ASP A 161 -7.73 -19.01 -20.04
C ASP A 161 -6.89 -18.80 -18.76
N TYR A 162 -7.24 -19.41 -17.61
CA TYR A 162 -6.40 -19.32 -16.40
C TYR A 162 -5.47 -20.54 -16.28
N ASN A 163 -4.24 -20.31 -15.80
CA ASN A 163 -3.15 -21.30 -15.69
C ASN A 163 -2.65 -21.52 -14.24
N GLY A 164 -3.33 -21.02 -13.21
CA GLY A 164 -2.86 -21.10 -11.81
C GLY A 164 -3.35 -22.34 -11.05
N GLU A 165 -2.62 -22.82 -10.04
CA GLU A 165 -2.99 -24.01 -9.24
C GLU A 165 -4.46 -24.04 -8.79
N TYR A 166 -5.16 -25.12 -9.13
CA TYR A 166 -6.59 -25.25 -8.89
C TYR A 166 -6.90 -25.82 -7.52
N SER A 167 -7.67 -25.08 -6.72
CA SER A 167 -8.35 -25.68 -5.60
C SER A 167 -9.27 -26.81 -6.08
N GLU A 168 -9.43 -27.85 -5.27
CA GLU A 168 -10.43 -28.92 -5.45
C GLU A 168 -11.86 -28.39 -5.62
N TYR A 169 -12.10 -27.16 -5.20
CA TYR A 169 -13.34 -26.42 -5.29
C TYR A 169 -13.48 -25.59 -6.57
N SER A 170 -12.72 -25.88 -7.62
CA SER A 170 -12.83 -25.15 -8.91
C SER A 170 -13.93 -25.77 -9.77
N GLY A 171 -15.01 -25.02 -10.04
CA GLY A 171 -16.10 -25.52 -10.87
C GLY A 171 -17.23 -24.53 -11.10
N CYS A 172 -18.26 -24.92 -11.87
CA CYS A 172 -19.44 -24.08 -12.03
C CYS A 172 -20.27 -24.02 -10.74
N ILE A 173 -20.43 -25.15 -10.05
CA ILE A 173 -21.10 -25.24 -8.74
C ILE A 173 -20.28 -26.11 -7.78
N VAL A 174 -20.12 -25.64 -6.54
CA VAL A 174 -19.60 -26.42 -5.42
C VAL A 174 -20.64 -26.49 -4.30
N LEU A 175 -21.01 -27.71 -3.92
CA LEU A 175 -21.78 -28.03 -2.72
C LEU A 175 -20.81 -28.53 -1.64
N THR A 176 -20.68 -27.78 -0.53
CA THR A 176 -19.76 -28.12 0.56
C THR A 176 -20.39 -27.98 1.95
N SER A 177 -19.76 -28.60 2.95
CA SER A 177 -20.06 -28.42 4.38
C SER A 177 -21.54 -28.67 4.73
N ASN A 178 -22.04 -29.88 4.49
CA ASN A 178 -23.43 -30.28 4.77
C ASN A 178 -24.49 -29.55 3.92
N SER A 179 -24.18 -29.25 2.66
CA SER A 179 -25.19 -28.69 1.75
C SER A 179 -26.11 -29.81 1.25
N ASN A 180 -27.21 -30.07 1.99
CA ASN A 180 -28.03 -31.26 1.83
C ASN A 180 -29.40 -30.99 1.19
N ASN A 181 -29.99 -32.02 0.57
CA ASN A 181 -31.34 -31.98 -0.03
C ASN A 181 -31.53 -30.90 -1.11
N ASN A 182 -30.48 -30.53 -1.85
CA ASN A 182 -30.58 -29.53 -2.92
C ASN A 182 -30.88 -30.20 -4.27
N MET A 183 -31.60 -29.47 -5.12
CA MET A 183 -31.94 -29.89 -6.48
C MET A 183 -31.27 -28.97 -7.50
N ILE A 184 -30.41 -29.53 -8.34
CA ILE A 184 -29.75 -28.83 -9.46
C ILE A 184 -30.20 -29.51 -10.75
N VAL A 185 -31.14 -28.88 -11.45
CA VAL A 185 -31.86 -29.50 -12.57
C VAL A 185 -31.95 -28.62 -13.82
N ASN A 186 -31.83 -29.24 -15.01
CA ASN A 186 -32.00 -28.56 -16.30
C ASN A 186 -31.11 -27.32 -16.49
N ASN A 187 -29.91 -27.32 -15.90
CA ASN A 187 -28.93 -26.25 -16.06
C ASN A 187 -27.97 -26.54 -17.20
N TYR A 188 -27.30 -25.50 -17.69
CA TYR A 188 -26.26 -25.58 -18.70
C TYR A 188 -24.93 -25.05 -18.14
N PHE A 189 -23.95 -25.93 -17.97
CA PHE A 189 -22.63 -25.59 -17.45
C PHE A 189 -21.61 -25.74 -18.57
N SER A 190 -20.93 -24.65 -18.96
CA SER A 190 -19.91 -24.69 -20.00
C SER A 190 -18.56 -24.15 -19.55
N ASN A 191 -17.48 -24.72 -20.11
CA ASN A 191 -16.10 -24.29 -19.91
C ASN A 191 -15.70 -24.30 -18.42
N ALA A 192 -16.19 -25.25 -17.64
CA ALA A 192 -15.89 -25.30 -16.23
C ALA A 192 -14.42 -25.64 -16.01
N TYR A 193 -13.73 -24.87 -15.16
CA TYR A 193 -12.28 -24.99 -15.04
C TYR A 193 -11.82 -26.39 -14.59
N ARG A 194 -12.46 -27.00 -13.60
CA ARG A 194 -12.15 -28.38 -13.17
C ARG A 194 -13.41 -29.23 -13.17
N ASN A 195 -14.41 -28.86 -12.38
CA ASN A 195 -15.66 -29.60 -12.28
C ASN A 195 -16.86 -28.81 -12.84
N GLY A 196 -17.77 -29.41 -13.59
CA GLY A 196 -19.10 -28.81 -13.81
C GLY A 196 -19.82 -28.63 -12.47
N VAL A 197 -19.99 -29.73 -11.73
CA VAL A 197 -20.55 -29.75 -10.36
C VAL A 197 -19.61 -30.52 -9.43
N PHE A 198 -19.28 -29.97 -8.27
CA PHE A 198 -18.51 -30.68 -7.23
C PHE A 198 -19.33 -30.81 -5.94
N ILE A 199 -19.45 -32.03 -5.43
CA ILE A 199 -20.15 -32.38 -4.19
C ILE A 199 -19.10 -32.85 -3.17
N TYR A 200 -18.94 -32.09 -2.08
CA TYR A 200 -18.02 -32.39 -0.99
C TYR A 200 -18.75 -32.43 0.35
N LYS A 201 -18.64 -33.51 1.11
CA LYS A 201 -19.24 -33.63 2.47
C LYS A 201 -20.71 -33.18 2.52
N SER A 202 -21.48 -33.61 1.53
CA SER A 202 -22.86 -33.17 1.28
C SER A 202 -23.71 -34.34 0.78
N TYR A 203 -24.97 -34.42 1.25
CA TYR A 203 -25.79 -35.64 1.18
C TYR A 203 -27.18 -35.38 0.60
N ASN A 204 -27.78 -36.42 0.00
CA ASN A 204 -29.16 -36.40 -0.50
C ASN A 204 -29.45 -35.32 -1.57
N ASN A 205 -28.45 -34.92 -2.35
CA ASN A 205 -28.66 -33.95 -3.44
C ASN A 205 -29.08 -34.66 -4.74
N THR A 206 -29.83 -33.96 -5.58
CA THR A 206 -30.27 -34.45 -6.90
C THR A 206 -29.70 -33.57 -8.02
N ILE A 207 -28.89 -34.16 -8.89
CA ILE A 207 -28.31 -33.54 -10.08
C ILE A 207 -28.87 -34.23 -11.32
N SER A 208 -29.80 -33.60 -12.03
CA SER A 208 -30.50 -34.29 -13.13
C SER A 208 -30.88 -33.39 -14.32
N GLY A 209 -30.83 -33.94 -15.53
CA GLY A 209 -31.24 -33.22 -16.74
C GLY A 209 -30.31 -32.06 -17.12
N ASN A 210 -29.13 -31.95 -16.51
CA ASN A 210 -28.19 -30.88 -16.82
C ASN A 210 -27.36 -31.23 -18.06
N THR A 211 -26.96 -30.20 -18.81
CA THR A 211 -25.96 -30.31 -19.88
C THR A 211 -24.65 -29.72 -19.38
N ILE A 212 -23.59 -30.53 -19.40
CA ILE A 212 -22.26 -30.17 -18.90
C ILE A 212 -21.28 -30.25 -20.06
N GLU A 213 -20.70 -29.13 -20.44
CA GLU A 213 -19.92 -28.97 -21.67
C GLU A 213 -18.51 -28.42 -21.37
N ASN A 214 -17.49 -28.97 -22.03
CA ASN A 214 -16.09 -28.55 -21.96
C ASN A 214 -15.56 -28.31 -20.54
N SER A 215 -15.87 -29.19 -19.58
CA SER A 215 -15.26 -29.17 -18.25
C SER A 215 -13.87 -29.81 -18.33
N HIS A 216 -12.80 -29.12 -17.93
CA HIS A 216 -11.44 -29.62 -18.21
C HIS A 216 -11.10 -30.95 -17.53
N TRP A 217 -11.64 -31.20 -16.32
CA TRP A 217 -11.33 -32.45 -15.60
C TRP A 217 -12.56 -33.36 -15.56
N TYR A 218 -13.64 -32.93 -14.92
CA TYR A 218 -14.82 -33.78 -14.69
C TYR A 218 -16.12 -33.00 -14.86
N GLY A 219 -17.18 -33.62 -15.37
CA GLY A 219 -18.48 -32.99 -15.42
C GLY A 219 -19.15 -32.94 -14.04
N VAL A 220 -19.16 -34.06 -13.29
CA VAL A 220 -19.62 -34.11 -11.89
C VAL A 220 -18.60 -34.83 -11.01
N ALA A 221 -18.09 -34.18 -9.96
CA ALA A 221 -17.19 -34.81 -8.99
C ALA A 221 -17.87 -34.99 -7.63
N VAL A 222 -17.66 -36.14 -6.98
CA VAL A 222 -18.24 -36.48 -5.67
C VAL A 222 -17.13 -36.96 -4.73
N ARG A 223 -17.03 -36.35 -3.54
CA ARG A 223 -16.03 -36.67 -2.52
C ARG A 223 -16.62 -36.59 -1.11
N ASP A 224 -16.33 -37.58 -0.28
CA ASP A 224 -16.80 -37.70 1.10
C ASP A 224 -18.33 -37.50 1.23
N ALA A 225 -19.10 -37.99 0.25
CA ALA A 225 -20.51 -37.67 0.06
C ALA A 225 -21.32 -38.91 -0.34
N GLU A 226 -22.51 -39.09 0.26
CA GLU A 226 -23.35 -40.29 0.11
C GLU A 226 -24.81 -39.93 -0.22
N ASN A 227 -25.55 -40.90 -0.78
CA ASN A 227 -26.98 -40.82 -1.08
C ASN A 227 -27.37 -39.71 -2.08
N ASN A 228 -26.46 -39.27 -2.94
CA ASN A 228 -26.77 -38.34 -4.02
C ASN A 228 -27.26 -39.09 -5.27
N THR A 229 -28.16 -38.45 -6.04
CA THR A 229 -28.71 -38.98 -7.29
C THR A 229 -28.23 -38.13 -8.46
N ILE A 230 -27.46 -38.73 -9.37
CA ILE A 230 -26.86 -38.08 -10.55
C ILE A 230 -27.36 -38.82 -11.79
N THR A 231 -28.44 -38.34 -12.40
CA THR A 231 -29.15 -39.11 -13.43
C THR A 231 -29.62 -38.27 -14.61
N GLY A 232 -29.57 -38.82 -15.82
CA GLY A 232 -30.11 -38.15 -17.00
C GLY A 232 -29.38 -36.86 -17.38
N ASN A 233 -28.09 -36.74 -17.04
CA ASN A 233 -27.26 -35.59 -17.45
C ASN A 233 -26.53 -35.91 -18.76
N ARG A 234 -26.26 -34.87 -19.55
CA ARG A 234 -25.58 -34.96 -20.84
C ARG A 234 -24.20 -34.28 -20.78
N PHE A 235 -23.16 -34.99 -21.18
CA PHE A 235 -21.76 -34.54 -21.11
C PHE A 235 -21.21 -34.33 -22.52
N VAL A 236 -20.72 -33.13 -22.83
CA VAL A 236 -20.23 -32.74 -24.17
C VAL A 236 -18.78 -32.28 -24.03
N GLY A 237 -17.85 -32.91 -24.75
CA GLY A 237 -16.40 -32.65 -24.58
C GLY A 237 -15.89 -32.68 -23.12
N SER A 238 -16.56 -33.43 -22.23
CA SER A 238 -16.28 -33.51 -20.79
C SER A 238 -16.33 -34.96 -20.33
N GLY A 239 -15.36 -35.42 -19.52
CA GLY A 239 -15.48 -36.71 -18.82
C GLY A 239 -16.63 -36.69 -17.81
N LEU A 240 -17.30 -37.83 -17.57
CA LEU A 240 -18.47 -37.91 -16.70
C LEU A 240 -18.11 -37.49 -15.26
N VAL A 241 -17.21 -38.24 -14.61
CA VAL A 241 -17.12 -38.20 -13.15
C VAL A 241 -15.72 -38.58 -12.62
N HIS A 242 -15.18 -37.77 -11.69
CA HIS A 242 -14.21 -38.23 -10.68
C HIS A 242 -14.93 -38.54 -9.39
N LEU A 243 -14.86 -39.81 -9.01
CA LEU A 243 -15.26 -40.26 -7.70
C LEU A 243 -14.02 -40.31 -6.82
N TYR A 244 -13.82 -39.31 -5.98
CA TYR A 244 -12.82 -39.40 -4.91
C TYR A 244 -13.47 -40.21 -3.78
N PHE A 245 -13.51 -41.52 -3.97
CA PHE A 245 -14.08 -42.43 -3.00
C PHE A 245 -12.97 -42.96 -2.11
N ASP A 246 -12.75 -42.30 -0.97
CA ASP A 246 -12.34 -43.03 0.22
C ASP A 246 -13.50 -43.95 0.67
N GLU A 247 -13.38 -44.62 1.81
CA GLU A 247 -14.41 -45.53 2.31
C GLU A 247 -15.83 -44.92 2.49
N SER A 248 -16.03 -43.61 2.28
CA SER A 248 -17.24 -42.82 2.58
C SER A 248 -18.09 -42.35 1.38
N GLY A 249 -17.86 -42.86 0.16
CA GLY A 249 -18.66 -42.53 -1.04
C GLY A 249 -19.75 -43.56 -1.41
N LYS A 250 -19.97 -44.53 -0.55
CA LYS A 250 -20.82 -45.71 -0.79
C LYS A 250 -22.28 -45.25 -0.82
N ASN A 251 -23.06 -45.63 -1.84
CA ASN A 251 -24.50 -45.33 -2.02
C ASN A 251 -24.90 -44.08 -2.84
N ASN A 252 -24.13 -43.66 -3.84
CA ASN A 252 -24.62 -42.70 -4.85
C ASN A 252 -25.18 -43.44 -6.08
N THR A 253 -26.11 -42.81 -6.83
CA THR A 253 -26.74 -43.38 -8.04
C THR A 253 -26.34 -42.60 -9.29
N TYR A 254 -25.88 -43.28 -10.35
CA TYR A 254 -25.30 -42.68 -11.58
C TYR A 254 -26.01 -43.08 -12.90
N ASP A 255 -27.30 -43.37 -12.86
CA ASP A 255 -28.03 -44.00 -13.98
C ASP A 255 -28.43 -43.05 -15.12
N GLY A 256 -28.44 -43.55 -16.35
CA GLY A 256 -28.96 -42.85 -17.53
C GLY A 256 -28.22 -41.59 -17.95
N ASN A 257 -26.92 -41.47 -17.64
CA ASN A 257 -26.08 -40.37 -18.11
C ASN A 257 -25.42 -40.72 -19.46
N GLU A 258 -25.27 -39.73 -20.34
CA GLU A 258 -24.86 -39.94 -21.74
C GLU A 258 -23.85 -38.86 -22.20
N ASN A 259 -23.02 -39.19 -23.20
CA ASN A 259 -22.14 -38.20 -23.85
C ASN A 259 -22.89 -37.38 -24.94
N GLU A 260 -22.13 -36.62 -25.74
CA GLU A 260 -22.67 -35.83 -26.85
C GLU A 260 -23.30 -36.67 -27.98
N ASP A 261 -22.82 -37.89 -28.17
CA ASP A 261 -23.36 -38.81 -29.16
C ASP A 261 -24.56 -39.63 -28.66
N GLY A 262 -24.92 -39.51 -27.37
CA GLY A 262 -25.95 -40.34 -26.74
C GLY A 262 -25.45 -41.74 -26.36
N ASP A 263 -24.13 -41.97 -26.37
CA ASP A 263 -23.54 -43.20 -25.86
C ASP A 263 -23.61 -43.20 -24.32
N PRO A 264 -23.93 -44.35 -23.70
CA PRO A 264 -24.08 -44.44 -22.26
C PRO A 264 -22.74 -44.30 -21.55
N ILE A 265 -22.81 -43.82 -20.30
CA ILE A 265 -21.69 -43.85 -19.36
C ILE A 265 -22.01 -44.86 -18.26
N ILE A 266 -21.06 -45.76 -18.01
CA ILE A 266 -21.30 -46.96 -17.21
C ILE A 266 -20.44 -46.95 -15.96
N VAL A 267 -21.10 -47.04 -14.79
CA VAL A 267 -20.44 -47.01 -13.48
C VAL A 267 -20.74 -48.32 -12.73
N PHE A 268 -19.69 -49.05 -12.37
CA PHE A 268 -19.76 -50.26 -11.53
C PHE A 268 -19.21 -49.95 -10.13
N ILE A 269 -19.99 -50.25 -9.09
CA ILE A 269 -19.66 -49.98 -7.68
C ILE A 269 -19.93 -51.24 -6.85
N ASP A 270 -18.94 -51.72 -6.10
CA ASP A 270 -19.06 -52.84 -5.13
C ASP A 270 -19.67 -54.13 -5.75
N GLN A 271 -19.25 -54.46 -6.99
CA GLN A 271 -19.72 -55.64 -7.71
C GLN A 271 -18.57 -56.65 -7.93
N GLU A 272 -18.92 -57.93 -8.02
CA GLU A 272 -17.97 -59.01 -8.29
C GLU A 272 -18.45 -59.90 -9.44
N ASN A 273 -17.50 -60.57 -10.12
CA ASN A 273 -17.78 -61.52 -11.21
C ASN A 273 -18.52 -60.88 -12.41
N ILE A 274 -18.09 -59.69 -12.82
CA ILE A 274 -18.69 -58.93 -13.91
C ILE A 274 -18.16 -59.43 -15.26
N THR A 275 -19.05 -59.62 -16.22
CA THR A 275 -18.69 -59.81 -17.63
C THR A 275 -19.43 -58.78 -18.46
N PHE A 276 -18.70 -57.95 -19.20
CA PHE A 276 -19.23 -56.87 -20.01
C PHE A 276 -18.65 -56.95 -21.42
N GLU A 277 -19.48 -57.22 -22.43
CA GLU A 277 -19.01 -57.53 -23.78
C GLU A 277 -19.80 -56.83 -24.89
N ASN A 278 -19.10 -56.44 -25.98
CA ASN A 278 -19.66 -55.90 -27.23
C ASN A 278 -20.53 -54.63 -27.07
N ASN A 279 -20.09 -53.69 -26.22
CA ASN A 279 -20.82 -52.44 -25.99
C ASN A 279 -20.06 -51.24 -26.55
N LYS A 280 -20.80 -50.31 -27.15
CA LYS A 280 -20.38 -48.93 -27.39
C LYS A 280 -20.79 -48.11 -26.17
N THR A 281 -19.82 -47.45 -25.56
CA THR A 281 -19.97 -46.67 -24.33
C THR A 281 -19.00 -45.51 -24.42
N SER A 282 -19.30 -44.35 -23.84
CA SER A 282 -18.32 -43.26 -23.84
C SER A 282 -17.29 -43.43 -22.73
N GLU A 283 -17.69 -43.92 -21.56
CA GLU A 283 -16.80 -44.08 -20.40
C GLU A 283 -17.21 -45.26 -19.51
N ILE A 284 -16.21 -45.93 -18.90
CA ILE A 284 -16.39 -46.96 -17.87
C ILE A 284 -15.67 -46.54 -16.59
N VAL A 285 -16.39 -46.55 -15.46
CA VAL A 285 -15.85 -46.29 -14.12
C VAL A 285 -15.98 -47.55 -13.27
N LEU A 286 -14.87 -48.04 -12.70
CA LEU A 286 -14.82 -49.21 -11.82
C LEU A 286 -14.42 -48.80 -10.40
N PHE A 287 -15.25 -49.14 -9.41
CA PHE A 287 -14.94 -48.94 -7.99
C PHE A 287 -15.15 -50.21 -7.16
N ASN A 288 -14.09 -50.64 -6.47
CA ASN A 288 -14.09 -51.82 -5.59
C ASN A 288 -14.66 -53.07 -6.30
N ILE A 289 -14.17 -53.34 -7.51
CA ILE A 289 -14.62 -54.43 -8.37
C ILE A 289 -13.64 -55.60 -8.29
N THR A 290 -14.14 -56.81 -8.04
CA THR A 290 -13.29 -58.02 -8.08
C THR A 290 -13.72 -58.99 -9.18
N ASN A 291 -12.75 -59.60 -9.86
CA ASN A 291 -12.95 -60.60 -10.91
C ASN A 291 -13.86 -60.08 -12.03
N ALA A 292 -13.39 -59.13 -12.83
CA ALA A 292 -14.16 -58.60 -13.95
C ALA A 292 -13.45 -58.76 -15.29
N THR A 293 -14.23 -59.01 -16.34
CA THR A 293 -13.72 -59.08 -17.71
C THR A 293 -14.54 -58.22 -18.66
N PHE A 294 -13.86 -57.31 -19.36
CA PHE A 294 -14.41 -56.39 -20.34
C PHE A 294 -13.88 -56.78 -21.72
N LYS A 295 -14.76 -57.10 -22.68
CA LYS A 295 -14.34 -57.51 -24.02
C LYS A 295 -15.00 -56.75 -25.16
N ASN A 296 -14.23 -56.51 -26.21
CA ASN A 296 -14.69 -55.85 -27.44
C ASN A 296 -15.42 -54.53 -27.13
N ILE A 297 -14.74 -53.66 -26.38
CA ILE A 297 -15.29 -52.36 -25.96
C ILE A 297 -14.82 -51.26 -26.91
N THR A 298 -15.73 -50.40 -27.34
CA THR A 298 -15.40 -49.23 -28.16
C THR A 298 -15.85 -47.96 -27.46
N MET A 299 -14.92 -47.01 -27.31
CA MET A 299 -15.10 -45.72 -26.65
C MET A 299 -14.63 -44.57 -27.55
N VAL A 300 -15.42 -43.50 -27.58
CA VAL A 300 -15.13 -42.26 -28.30
C VAL A 300 -15.29 -41.12 -27.30
N GLU A 301 -14.26 -40.26 -27.20
CA GLU A 301 -14.20 -39.08 -26.34
C GLU A 301 -14.34 -39.35 -24.83
N GLY A 302 -14.12 -40.62 -24.42
CA GLY A 302 -14.03 -41.01 -23.02
C GLY A 302 -13.17 -42.27 -22.84
N GLY A 303 -12.96 -42.68 -21.60
CA GLY A 303 -11.93 -43.66 -21.23
C GLY A 303 -12.34 -44.63 -20.12
N ILE A 304 -11.34 -45.29 -19.56
CA ILE A 304 -11.48 -46.24 -18.46
C ILE A 304 -10.91 -45.62 -17.18
N ASN A 305 -11.75 -45.47 -16.16
CA ASN A 305 -11.36 -44.99 -14.83
C ASN A 305 -11.41 -46.14 -13.82
N ILE A 306 -10.27 -46.51 -13.23
CA ILE A 306 -10.16 -47.58 -12.22
C ILE A 306 -9.81 -46.98 -10.86
N LEU A 307 -10.71 -47.14 -9.88
CA LEU A 307 -10.71 -46.40 -8.62
C LEU A 307 -10.89 -47.34 -7.40
N GLY A 308 -10.19 -47.08 -6.28
CA GLY A 308 -10.47 -47.65 -4.97
C GLY A 308 -9.66 -48.90 -4.54
N ASN A 309 -9.55 -49.10 -3.22
CA ASN A 309 -8.63 -50.05 -2.54
C ASN A 309 -8.94 -51.55 -2.69
N GLY A 310 -10.01 -51.93 -3.38
CA GLY A 310 -10.44 -53.33 -3.50
C GLY A 310 -10.68 -53.76 -4.94
N VAL A 311 -10.13 -53.03 -5.92
CA VAL A 311 -10.19 -53.46 -7.31
C VAL A 311 -9.17 -54.58 -7.56
N ALA A 312 -9.63 -55.77 -7.93
CA ALA A 312 -8.74 -56.91 -8.13
C ALA A 312 -9.13 -57.82 -9.30
N ASN A 313 -8.12 -58.36 -10.01
CA ASN A 313 -8.28 -59.31 -11.11
C ASN A 313 -9.19 -58.76 -12.23
N ILE A 314 -8.78 -57.64 -12.83
CA ILE A 314 -9.52 -56.98 -13.92
C ILE A 314 -8.81 -57.23 -15.25
N THR A 315 -9.56 -57.62 -16.26
CA THR A 315 -9.02 -57.81 -17.62
C THR A 315 -9.86 -57.05 -18.65
N PHE A 316 -9.20 -56.17 -19.42
CA PHE A 316 -9.72 -55.59 -20.65
C PHE A 316 -9.07 -56.30 -21.83
N ASP A 317 -9.88 -56.98 -22.66
CA ASP A 317 -9.39 -57.76 -23.81
C ASP A 317 -10.15 -57.38 -25.08
N GLY A 318 -9.47 -56.76 -26.05
CA GLY A 318 -10.11 -56.21 -27.22
C GLY A 318 -10.81 -54.89 -26.93
N PHE A 319 -10.09 -53.77 -26.96
CA PHE A 319 -10.70 -52.45 -26.76
C PHE A 319 -10.20 -51.43 -27.78
N THR A 320 -11.01 -50.40 -28.06
CA THR A 320 -10.64 -49.26 -28.91
C THR A 320 -11.10 -47.99 -28.24
N ILE A 321 -10.17 -47.09 -27.93
CA ILE A 321 -10.42 -45.79 -27.30
C ILE A 321 -9.93 -44.70 -28.23
N THR A 322 -10.76 -43.70 -28.54
CA THR A 322 -10.36 -42.59 -29.41
C THR A 322 -10.77 -41.24 -28.82
N GLY A 323 -9.92 -40.22 -28.88
CA GLY A 323 -10.29 -38.86 -28.47
C GLY A 323 -10.31 -38.60 -26.96
N ALA A 324 -9.63 -39.42 -26.15
CA ALA A 324 -9.73 -39.32 -24.69
C ALA A 324 -8.66 -38.38 -24.09
N GLY A 325 -9.00 -37.65 -23.03
CA GLY A 325 -8.00 -36.93 -22.21
C GLY A 325 -6.98 -37.90 -21.62
N ALA A 326 -7.40 -38.80 -20.75
CA ALA A 326 -6.66 -40.02 -20.42
C ALA A 326 -7.46 -41.22 -20.89
N ALA A 327 -6.90 -42.02 -21.80
CA ALA A 327 -7.61 -43.22 -22.26
C ALA A 327 -7.82 -44.22 -21.11
N ILE A 328 -6.81 -44.37 -20.24
CA ILE A 328 -6.87 -45.23 -19.06
C ILE A 328 -6.29 -44.48 -17.85
N PHE A 329 -7.10 -44.31 -16.81
CA PHE A 329 -6.74 -43.66 -15.55
C PHE A 329 -6.70 -44.68 -14.38
N LEU A 330 -5.61 -44.69 -13.62
CA LEU A 330 -5.36 -45.61 -12.51
C LEU A 330 -5.10 -44.85 -11.19
N ASN A 331 -5.92 -45.08 -10.17
CA ASN A 331 -5.73 -44.54 -8.81
C ASN A 331 -5.19 -45.66 -7.89
N PRO A 332 -4.31 -45.38 -6.90
CA PRO A 332 -3.65 -46.40 -6.08
C PRO A 332 -4.55 -47.49 -5.46
N SER A 333 -3.93 -48.65 -5.18
CA SER A 333 -4.47 -49.81 -4.45
C SER A 333 -5.39 -50.77 -5.21
N TYR A 334 -4.93 -51.23 -6.38
CA TYR A 334 -5.50 -52.36 -7.11
C TYR A 334 -4.56 -53.59 -7.15
N GLU A 335 -5.10 -54.76 -7.46
CA GLU A 335 -4.33 -56.02 -7.59
C GLU A 335 -4.61 -56.72 -8.92
N ASN A 336 -3.58 -56.98 -9.74
CA ASN A 336 -3.67 -57.70 -11.02
C ASN A 336 -4.63 -57.05 -12.06
N ILE A 337 -4.15 -56.03 -12.78
CA ILE A 337 -4.87 -55.44 -13.92
C ILE A 337 -4.17 -55.80 -15.23
N SER A 338 -4.94 -56.22 -16.23
CA SER A 338 -4.43 -56.59 -17.57
C SER A 338 -5.17 -55.87 -18.69
N PHE A 339 -4.42 -55.25 -19.60
CA PHE A 339 -4.91 -54.65 -20.84
C PHE A 339 -4.30 -55.40 -22.03
N LEU A 340 -5.16 -56.10 -22.76
CA LEU A 340 -4.79 -57.03 -23.83
C LEU A 340 -5.46 -56.60 -25.14
N ASN A 341 -4.71 -56.68 -26.24
CA ASN A 341 -5.22 -56.55 -27.61
C ASN A 341 -6.03 -55.25 -27.84
N GLY A 342 -5.44 -54.11 -27.51
CA GLY A 342 -6.12 -52.80 -27.55
C GLY A 342 -5.65 -51.87 -28.66
N ALA A 343 -6.42 -50.81 -28.91
CA ALA A 343 -6.02 -49.65 -29.70
C ALA A 343 -6.41 -48.34 -29.00
N ILE A 344 -5.50 -47.36 -28.98
CA ILE A 344 -5.74 -46.02 -28.44
C ILE A 344 -5.38 -44.99 -29.51
N ALA A 345 -6.26 -44.06 -29.84
CA ALA A 345 -6.00 -43.05 -30.87
C ALA A 345 -6.41 -41.63 -30.44
N ASP A 346 -5.71 -40.62 -30.92
CA ASP A 346 -6.11 -39.20 -30.80
C ASP A 346 -6.36 -38.77 -29.33
N SER A 347 -5.58 -39.29 -28.39
CA SER A 347 -5.75 -39.07 -26.95
C SER A 347 -4.61 -38.24 -26.36
N THR A 348 -4.85 -37.51 -25.25
CA THR A 348 -3.76 -36.78 -24.58
C THR A 348 -2.79 -37.73 -23.88
N TYR A 349 -3.32 -38.68 -23.10
CA TYR A 349 -2.56 -39.74 -22.45
C TYR A 349 -3.09 -41.13 -22.84
N GLY A 350 -2.18 -42.10 -23.00
CA GLY A 350 -2.54 -43.52 -23.09
C GLY A 350 -2.93 -44.05 -21.72
N PHE A 351 -1.94 -44.28 -20.85
CA PHE A 351 -2.13 -44.62 -19.44
C PHE A 351 -1.66 -43.49 -18.54
N TYR A 352 -2.41 -43.19 -17.47
CA TYR A 352 -2.05 -42.18 -16.49
C TYR A 352 -2.47 -42.59 -15.07
N GLY A 353 -1.60 -42.42 -14.07
CA GLY A 353 -1.94 -42.80 -12.69
C GLY A 353 -0.76 -43.13 -11.77
N THR A 354 -1.05 -43.70 -10.60
CA THR A 354 -0.03 -44.24 -9.68
C THR A 354 -0.15 -45.75 -9.62
N LEU A 355 0.99 -46.44 -9.64
CA LEU A 355 1.08 -47.88 -9.63
C LEU A 355 1.41 -48.41 -8.22
N ASP A 356 0.63 -49.38 -7.72
CA ASP A 356 0.87 -50.03 -6.42
C ASP A 356 1.28 -51.52 -6.57
N ARG A 357 0.69 -52.27 -7.52
CA ARG A 357 0.95 -53.71 -7.78
C ARG A 357 0.85 -54.08 -9.27
N LYS A 358 0.99 -55.37 -9.59
CA LYS A 358 0.95 -56.00 -10.94
C LYS A 358 0.07 -55.31 -11.99
N PHE A 359 0.74 -54.84 -13.05
CA PHE A 359 0.15 -54.20 -14.22
C PHE A 359 0.72 -54.81 -15.50
N HIS A 360 -0.15 -55.35 -16.35
CA HIS A 360 0.22 -56.08 -17.57
C HIS A 360 -0.41 -55.42 -18.80
N VAL A 361 0.43 -55.03 -19.76
CA VAL A 361 0.01 -54.47 -21.06
C VAL A 361 0.66 -55.30 -22.18
N GLU A 362 -0.17 -55.82 -23.08
CA GLU A 362 0.29 -56.65 -24.18
C GLU A 362 -0.50 -56.39 -25.47
N ASN A 363 0.22 -56.31 -26.60
CA ASN A 363 -0.32 -56.12 -27.94
C ASN A 363 -1.23 -54.89 -28.04
N LEU A 364 -0.67 -53.73 -27.69
CA LEU A 364 -1.36 -52.44 -27.73
C LEU A 364 -0.80 -51.60 -28.88
N ASN A 365 -1.67 -50.96 -29.66
CA ASN A 365 -1.26 -50.01 -30.67
C ASN A 365 -1.84 -48.63 -30.38
N ALA A 366 -0.98 -47.62 -30.18
CA ALA A 366 -1.39 -46.25 -29.99
C ALA A 366 -0.98 -45.36 -31.16
N THR A 367 -1.83 -44.39 -31.51
CA THR A 367 -1.55 -43.41 -32.57
C THR A 367 -1.99 -42.02 -32.14
N ASN A 368 -1.21 -41.00 -32.48
CA ASN A 368 -1.50 -39.60 -32.18
C ASN A 368 -1.74 -39.35 -30.68
N ILE A 369 -0.85 -39.87 -29.82
CA ILE A 369 -0.87 -39.59 -28.38
C ILE A 369 -0.10 -38.29 -28.13
N THR A 370 -0.77 -37.26 -27.60
CA THR A 370 -0.14 -35.93 -27.58
C THR A 370 0.84 -35.71 -26.42
N ARG A 371 0.80 -36.53 -25.35
CA ARG A 371 1.73 -36.45 -24.20
C ARG A 371 2.44 -37.77 -23.87
N TYR A 372 1.83 -38.63 -23.07
CA TYR A 372 2.47 -39.86 -22.58
C TYR A 372 1.73 -41.10 -23.06
N PRO A 373 2.43 -42.04 -23.70
CA PRO A 373 1.94 -43.40 -23.85
C PRO A 373 1.67 -44.04 -22.49
N ILE A 374 2.65 -44.01 -21.57
CA ILE A 374 2.53 -44.49 -20.19
C ILE A 374 3.06 -43.43 -19.21
N GLY A 375 2.19 -42.71 -18.52
CA GLY A 375 2.53 -41.75 -17.47
C GLY A 375 2.18 -42.28 -16.07
N LEU A 376 2.92 -43.27 -15.58
CA LEU A 376 2.67 -43.88 -14.26
C LEU A 376 3.71 -43.41 -13.24
N ASP A 377 3.26 -43.03 -12.04
CA ASP A 377 4.13 -42.77 -10.88
C ASP A 377 4.32 -44.07 -10.08
N ILE A 378 5.57 -44.41 -9.77
CA ILE A 378 5.93 -45.67 -9.09
C ILE A 378 6.58 -45.35 -7.74
N PRO A 379 5.91 -45.66 -6.61
CA PRO A 379 6.32 -45.21 -5.27
C PRO A 379 7.39 -46.07 -4.59
N SER A 380 7.70 -47.26 -5.13
CA SER A 380 8.69 -48.18 -4.53
C SER A 380 9.33 -49.14 -5.54
N ASP A 381 10.53 -49.64 -5.24
CA ASP A 381 11.22 -50.70 -5.97
C ASP A 381 10.33 -51.93 -6.23
N SER A 382 9.60 -52.38 -5.20
CA SER A 382 8.75 -53.57 -5.30
C SER A 382 7.57 -53.40 -6.25
N ALA A 383 6.99 -52.20 -6.34
CA ALA A 383 5.93 -51.93 -7.32
C ALA A 383 6.50 -51.92 -8.75
N CYS A 384 7.79 -51.62 -8.89
CA CYS A 384 8.45 -51.52 -10.16
C CYS A 384 8.71 -52.87 -10.82
N GLU A 385 9.14 -53.89 -10.06
CA GLU A 385 9.36 -55.25 -10.57
C GLU A 385 8.08 -55.95 -11.08
N GLU A 386 6.90 -55.40 -10.78
CA GLU A 386 5.60 -55.99 -11.11
C GLU A 386 4.95 -55.44 -12.39
N VAL A 387 5.65 -54.59 -13.15
CA VAL A 387 5.17 -54.04 -14.43
C VAL A 387 5.63 -54.88 -15.62
N PHE A 388 4.70 -55.22 -16.51
CA PHE A 388 4.98 -55.94 -17.75
C PHE A 388 4.37 -55.18 -18.94
N VAL A 389 5.23 -54.67 -19.84
CA VAL A 389 4.81 -54.03 -21.09
C VAL A 389 5.47 -54.75 -22.26
N SER A 390 4.68 -55.29 -23.18
CA SER A 390 5.19 -56.00 -24.35
C SER A 390 4.39 -55.70 -25.62
N ASN A 391 5.09 -55.60 -26.75
CA ASN A 391 4.49 -55.25 -28.05
C ASN A 391 3.64 -53.96 -28.02
N TYR A 392 4.08 -52.93 -27.30
CA TYR A 392 3.42 -51.62 -27.30
C TYR A 392 4.09 -50.66 -28.29
N THR A 393 3.35 -50.21 -29.30
CA THR A 393 3.81 -49.23 -30.29
C THR A 393 3.01 -47.93 -30.21
N VAL A 394 3.68 -46.78 -30.38
CA VAL A 394 3.07 -45.45 -30.46
C VAL A 394 3.59 -44.77 -31.71
N ASP A 395 2.69 -44.41 -32.63
CA ASP A 395 3.03 -43.81 -33.93
C ASP A 395 4.10 -44.60 -34.71
N GLY A 396 4.06 -45.93 -34.57
CA GLY A 396 5.01 -46.85 -35.19
C GLY A 396 6.37 -46.98 -34.49
N ASN A 397 6.62 -46.25 -33.39
CA ASN A 397 7.81 -46.39 -32.57
C ASN A 397 7.53 -47.27 -31.34
N SER A 398 8.52 -48.03 -30.86
CA SER A 398 8.33 -48.91 -29.69
C SER A 398 8.38 -48.14 -28.38
N VAL A 399 7.52 -48.50 -27.42
CA VAL A 399 7.70 -48.21 -25.99
C VAL A 399 8.57 -49.32 -25.39
N GLN A 400 9.70 -48.96 -24.79
CA GLN A 400 10.63 -49.90 -24.16
C GLN A 400 10.50 -49.85 -22.65
N TYR A 401 10.42 -51.01 -22.02
CA TYR A 401 10.40 -51.19 -20.57
C TYR A 401 11.45 -52.26 -20.19
N THR A 402 12.36 -51.95 -19.26
CA THR A 402 13.41 -52.89 -18.83
C THR A 402 13.67 -52.85 -17.33
N THR A 403 13.93 -54.03 -16.77
CA THR A 403 14.29 -54.28 -15.37
C THR A 403 15.58 -55.08 -15.21
N SER A 404 16.33 -55.31 -16.29
CA SER A 404 17.52 -56.18 -16.26
C SER A 404 18.83 -55.40 -16.31
N ASP A 405 19.76 -55.73 -15.39
CA ASP A 405 21.11 -55.20 -15.33
C ASP A 405 21.95 -55.44 -16.60
N GLY A 406 22.88 -54.53 -16.89
CA GLY A 406 23.90 -54.67 -17.93
C GLY A 406 23.37 -54.62 -19.38
N PHE A 407 22.18 -54.06 -19.58
CA PHE A 407 21.55 -53.97 -20.90
C PHE A 407 22.12 -52.82 -21.75
N THR A 408 22.17 -53.03 -23.06
CA THR A 408 22.51 -51.99 -24.05
C THR A 408 21.32 -51.79 -24.98
N LEU A 409 20.74 -50.59 -24.99
CA LEU A 409 19.76 -50.20 -26.01
C LEU A 409 20.50 -49.93 -27.32
N LEU A 410 20.08 -50.59 -28.40
CA LEU A 410 20.64 -50.36 -29.74
C LEU A 410 20.14 -49.02 -30.31
N PRO A 411 20.92 -48.36 -31.19
CA PRO A 411 20.50 -47.13 -31.86
C PRO A 411 19.14 -47.30 -32.57
N GLY A 412 18.24 -46.34 -32.38
CA GLY A 412 16.88 -46.43 -32.91
C GLY A 412 15.94 -45.32 -32.45
N LYS A 413 14.73 -45.30 -33.03
CA LYS A 413 13.63 -44.41 -32.64
C LYS A 413 12.73 -45.10 -31.62
N TYR A 414 12.55 -44.46 -30.48
CA TYR A 414 11.71 -44.95 -29.39
C TYR A 414 10.65 -43.88 -29.08
N SER A 415 9.41 -44.30 -28.85
CA SER A 415 8.41 -43.34 -28.36
C SER A 415 8.68 -43.00 -26.90
N GLN A 416 8.90 -44.03 -26.07
CA GLN A 416 9.18 -43.86 -24.64
C GLN A 416 10.15 -44.95 -24.18
N VAL A 417 11.05 -44.60 -23.26
CA VAL A 417 11.97 -45.54 -22.60
C VAL A 417 11.76 -45.47 -21.08
N PHE A 418 11.43 -46.61 -20.49
CA PHE A 418 11.23 -46.77 -19.05
C PHE A 418 12.25 -47.78 -18.51
N MET A 419 13.05 -47.36 -17.54
CA MET A 419 14.06 -48.21 -16.90
C MET A 419 13.81 -48.25 -15.40
N CYS A 420 13.78 -49.45 -14.83
CA CYS A 420 13.59 -49.61 -13.40
C CYS A 420 14.50 -50.63 -12.74
N SER A 421 15.13 -50.28 -11.63
CA SER A 421 16.04 -51.18 -10.89
C SER A 421 17.16 -51.75 -11.78
N VAL A 422 17.70 -50.92 -12.69
CA VAL A 422 18.76 -51.30 -13.64
C VAL A 422 20.09 -50.69 -13.25
N SER A 423 21.16 -51.48 -13.27
CA SER A 423 22.55 -51.04 -13.11
C SER A 423 23.42 -51.42 -14.32
N GLY A 424 24.37 -50.56 -14.68
CA GLY A 424 25.34 -50.81 -15.76
C GLY A 424 24.79 -50.65 -17.18
N ALA A 425 23.72 -49.87 -17.35
CA ALA A 425 23.11 -49.64 -18.66
C ALA A 425 23.95 -48.70 -19.53
N ASN A 426 23.98 -48.99 -20.84
CA ASN A 426 24.65 -48.18 -21.84
C ASN A 426 23.62 -47.68 -22.88
N LEU A 427 23.52 -46.36 -23.01
CA LEU A 427 22.53 -45.69 -23.87
C LEU A 427 23.26 -44.80 -24.89
N TYR A 428 23.23 -45.17 -26.17
CA TYR A 428 23.94 -44.46 -27.23
C TYR A 428 23.08 -44.31 -28.49
N ASP A 429 23.11 -43.12 -29.10
CA ASP A 429 22.49 -42.82 -30.40
C ASP A 429 20.99 -43.15 -30.48
N MET A 430 20.24 -42.68 -29.48
CA MET A 430 18.78 -42.86 -29.40
C MET A 430 18.04 -41.60 -29.85
N GLU A 431 16.89 -41.78 -30.51
CA GLU A 431 15.91 -40.71 -30.78
C GLU A 431 14.63 -41.02 -29.98
N ILE A 432 14.31 -40.19 -28.98
CA ILE A 432 13.14 -40.38 -28.10
C ILE A 432 12.12 -39.28 -28.36
N THR A 433 10.85 -39.66 -28.57
CA THR A 433 9.80 -38.70 -28.99
C THR A 433 8.78 -38.30 -27.93
N HIS A 434 8.63 -39.04 -26.82
CA HIS A 434 7.63 -38.75 -25.77
C HIS A 434 8.15 -38.79 -24.32
N GLY A 435 9.18 -39.58 -23.96
CA GLY A 435 9.63 -39.64 -22.55
C GLY A 435 10.79 -40.56 -22.23
N LEU A 436 11.63 -40.16 -21.26
CA LEU A 436 12.74 -40.94 -20.72
C LEU A 436 12.69 -40.97 -19.18
N PHE A 437 12.49 -42.16 -18.61
CA PHE A 437 12.26 -42.32 -17.17
C PHE A 437 13.21 -43.34 -16.56
N PHE A 438 13.89 -42.95 -15.47
CA PHE A 438 14.77 -43.81 -14.69
C PHE A 438 14.31 -43.85 -13.22
N TYR A 439 13.89 -45.03 -12.77
CA TYR A 439 13.45 -45.28 -11.40
C TYR A 439 14.43 -46.25 -10.72
N TYR A 440 15.05 -45.83 -9.61
CA TYR A 440 15.91 -46.69 -8.77
C TYR A 440 17.07 -47.36 -9.54
N SER A 441 17.81 -46.61 -10.35
CA SER A 441 18.89 -47.14 -11.18
C SER A 441 20.28 -46.95 -10.57
N GLY A 442 21.19 -47.90 -10.82
CA GLY A 442 22.62 -47.76 -10.52
C GLY A 442 23.38 -47.01 -11.62
N ASN A 443 24.67 -47.32 -11.79
CA ASN A 443 25.53 -46.62 -12.76
C ASN A 443 24.96 -46.69 -14.20
N ILE A 444 24.62 -45.56 -14.79
CA ILE A 444 24.18 -45.44 -16.19
C ILE A 444 25.19 -44.57 -16.95
N ASN A 445 25.69 -45.10 -18.08
CA ASN A 445 26.47 -44.32 -19.03
C ASN A 445 25.57 -43.98 -20.22
N ALA A 446 25.22 -42.70 -20.34
CA ALA A 446 24.50 -42.18 -21.48
C ALA A 446 25.42 -41.30 -22.33
N GLY A 447 25.57 -41.64 -23.61
CA GLY A 447 26.17 -40.74 -24.61
C GLY A 447 25.09 -39.90 -25.29
N ARG A 448 25.28 -39.58 -26.58
CA ARG A 448 24.34 -38.76 -27.35
C ARG A 448 22.93 -39.37 -27.38
N ILE A 449 22.00 -38.75 -26.65
CA ILE A 449 20.56 -38.99 -26.74
C ILE A 449 19.95 -37.76 -27.40
N ASN A 450 19.29 -37.94 -28.54
CA ASN A 450 18.53 -36.88 -29.17
C ASN A 450 17.07 -37.00 -28.76
N ILE A 451 16.55 -35.95 -28.15
CA ILE A 451 15.19 -35.89 -27.68
C ILE A 451 14.44 -34.90 -28.57
N SER A 452 13.50 -35.39 -29.39
CA SER A 452 12.77 -34.60 -30.39
C SER A 452 11.26 -34.82 -30.24
N GLY A 453 10.53 -33.81 -29.76
CA GLY A 453 9.09 -33.92 -29.54
C GLY A 453 8.52 -32.83 -28.63
N ALA A 454 7.24 -32.52 -28.78
CA ALA A 454 6.63 -31.35 -28.14
C ALA A 454 6.52 -31.42 -26.60
N TYR A 455 6.72 -32.58 -25.95
CA TYR A 455 6.59 -32.78 -24.50
C TYR A 455 7.44 -33.95 -24.00
N ILE A 456 8.59 -33.71 -23.35
CA ILE A 456 9.45 -34.82 -22.90
C ILE A 456 10.01 -34.55 -21.48
N PRO A 457 9.43 -35.16 -20.43
CA PRO A 457 9.99 -35.12 -19.07
C PRO A 457 11.18 -36.08 -18.96
N VAL A 458 12.19 -35.68 -18.20
CA VAL A 458 13.31 -36.53 -17.78
C VAL A 458 13.26 -36.63 -16.26
N LYS A 459 12.94 -37.82 -15.73
CA LYS A 459 12.80 -38.06 -14.29
C LYS A 459 13.87 -39.06 -13.83
N LEU A 460 14.71 -38.63 -12.88
CA LEU A 460 15.71 -39.43 -12.18
C LEU A 460 15.32 -39.49 -10.70
N LEU A 461 14.91 -40.67 -10.21
CA LEU A 461 14.54 -40.87 -8.81
C LEU A 461 15.44 -41.90 -8.13
N ASN A 462 16.04 -41.53 -7.00
CA ASN A 462 16.84 -42.41 -6.14
C ASN A 462 17.92 -43.20 -6.92
N SER A 463 18.62 -42.52 -7.82
CA SER A 463 19.63 -43.13 -8.68
C SER A 463 21.05 -42.85 -8.17
N ASP A 464 21.88 -43.88 -8.06
CA ASP A 464 23.29 -43.75 -7.69
C ASP A 464 24.18 -43.78 -8.95
N GLY A 465 24.86 -42.66 -9.25
CA GLY A 465 25.90 -42.58 -10.30
C GLY A 465 25.38 -42.46 -11.73
N VAL A 466 24.71 -41.35 -12.07
CA VAL A 466 24.22 -41.09 -13.43
C VAL A 466 25.11 -40.06 -14.13
N TYR A 467 25.66 -40.45 -15.28
CA TYR A 467 26.57 -39.62 -16.09
C TYR A 467 25.94 -39.34 -17.46
N PHE A 468 25.66 -38.07 -17.75
CA PHE A 468 25.21 -37.61 -19.06
C PHE A 468 26.33 -36.83 -19.76
N GLU A 469 26.91 -37.41 -20.81
CA GLU A 469 27.90 -36.77 -21.69
C GLU A 469 27.25 -36.52 -23.06
N ASP A 470 27.20 -35.26 -23.50
CA ASP A 470 26.57 -34.82 -24.76
C ASP A 470 25.06 -35.12 -24.88
N PHE A 471 24.31 -34.82 -23.81
CA PHE A 471 22.85 -34.86 -23.82
C PHE A 471 22.28 -33.65 -24.59
N ILE A 472 21.60 -33.91 -25.71
CA ILE A 472 21.13 -32.86 -26.61
C ILE A 472 19.60 -32.93 -26.70
N ILE A 473 18.94 -31.88 -26.23
CA ILE A 473 17.51 -31.67 -26.42
C ILE A 473 17.34 -30.64 -27.54
N GLU A 474 16.91 -31.08 -28.72
CA GLU A 474 16.73 -30.24 -29.90
C GLU A 474 15.25 -30.22 -30.31
N ASN A 475 14.65 -29.03 -30.36
CA ASN A 475 13.24 -28.83 -30.76
C ASN A 475 12.23 -29.60 -29.90
N ALA A 476 12.50 -29.73 -28.60
CA ALA A 476 11.60 -30.37 -27.65
C ALA A 476 11.26 -29.44 -26.48
N ARG A 477 10.01 -29.53 -25.98
CA ARG A 477 9.62 -28.85 -24.74
C ARG A 477 9.92 -29.78 -23.57
N VAL A 478 10.82 -29.34 -22.69
CA VAL A 478 11.18 -30.10 -21.48
C VAL A 478 10.29 -29.62 -20.34
N GLU A 479 9.37 -30.45 -19.88
CA GLU A 479 8.72 -30.24 -18.57
C GLU A 479 9.68 -30.75 -17.48
N GLY A 480 10.74 -29.98 -17.23
CA GLY A 480 11.75 -30.19 -16.18
C GLY A 480 12.65 -31.43 -16.33
N MET A 481 13.97 -31.24 -16.22
CA MET A 481 14.85 -32.33 -15.79
C MET A 481 14.73 -32.43 -14.26
N ASN A 482 14.05 -33.46 -13.76
CA ASN A 482 13.81 -33.66 -12.33
C ASN A 482 14.78 -34.69 -11.76
N ILE A 483 15.68 -34.25 -10.88
CA ILE A 483 16.70 -35.09 -10.23
C ILE A 483 16.44 -35.12 -8.72
N LEU A 484 15.85 -36.20 -8.20
CA LEU A 484 15.43 -36.30 -6.80
C LEU A 484 16.19 -37.39 -6.06
N ASN A 485 16.78 -37.03 -4.91
CA ASN A 485 17.48 -37.91 -3.98
C ASN A 485 18.57 -38.78 -4.65
N SER A 486 19.26 -38.21 -5.64
CA SER A 486 20.33 -38.89 -6.39
C SER A 486 21.72 -38.47 -5.89
N ASN A 487 22.67 -39.40 -5.91
CA ASN A 487 24.06 -39.16 -5.53
C ASN A 487 24.97 -39.19 -6.76
N ASN A 488 26.01 -38.33 -6.77
CA ASN A 488 27.04 -38.25 -7.81
C ASN A 488 26.46 -38.09 -9.22
N THR A 489 25.65 -37.04 -9.42
CA THR A 489 25.04 -36.75 -10.72
C THR A 489 25.88 -35.70 -11.45
N GLU A 490 26.31 -36.03 -12.67
CA GLU A 490 27.13 -35.14 -13.50
C GLU A 490 26.47 -34.84 -14.85
N ILE A 491 26.36 -33.54 -15.17
CA ILE A 491 25.84 -33.02 -16.43
C ILE A 491 26.93 -32.19 -17.11
N HIS A 492 27.39 -32.64 -18.28
CA HIS A 492 28.43 -31.96 -19.06
C HIS A 492 27.92 -31.60 -20.47
N ARG A 493 28.29 -30.41 -20.96
CA ARG A 493 28.08 -29.97 -22.35
C ARG A 493 26.65 -30.12 -22.87
N THR A 494 25.68 -29.87 -22.01
CA THR A 494 24.27 -30.04 -22.33
C THR A 494 23.65 -28.71 -22.76
N ASN A 495 22.88 -28.70 -23.85
CA ASN A 495 22.08 -27.55 -24.27
C ASN A 495 20.61 -27.82 -23.94
N ILE A 496 20.04 -27.00 -23.06
CA ILE A 496 18.64 -27.05 -22.64
C ILE A 496 17.98 -25.75 -23.07
N THR A 497 17.13 -25.82 -24.09
CA THR A 497 16.28 -24.70 -24.50
C THR A 497 14.84 -25.03 -24.13
N THR A 498 14.26 -24.22 -23.25
CA THR A 498 12.83 -24.32 -22.91
C THR A 498 12.03 -23.41 -23.83
N VAL A 499 10.76 -23.76 -24.10
CA VAL A 499 9.86 -22.95 -24.95
C VAL A 499 8.69 -22.52 -24.09
N SER A 500 8.61 -21.23 -23.79
CA SER A 500 7.49 -20.63 -23.08
C SER A 500 6.24 -20.63 -23.99
N ASP A 501 5.39 -21.64 -23.84
CA ASP A 501 4.04 -21.64 -24.39
C ASP A 501 3.05 -21.85 -23.23
N SER A 502 2.15 -20.89 -23.08
CA SER A 502 1.24 -20.72 -21.95
C SER A 502 0.00 -21.61 -22.04
N SER A 503 0.02 -22.71 -22.78
CA SER A 503 -1.18 -23.47 -23.16
C SER A 503 -1.28 -24.88 -22.55
N ILE A 504 -0.49 -25.20 -21.51
CA ILE A 504 -0.09 -26.59 -21.28
C ILE A 504 -0.11 -27.03 -19.78
N PRO A 505 -0.71 -28.20 -19.44
CA PRO A 505 -0.91 -28.67 -18.05
C PRO A 505 0.33 -29.24 -17.34
N THR A 506 0.58 -28.83 -16.10
CA THR A 506 1.73 -29.24 -15.28
C THR A 506 1.50 -30.56 -14.50
N PHE A 507 2.58 -31.32 -14.31
CA PHE A 507 2.63 -32.58 -13.57
C PHE A 507 2.57 -32.36 -12.05
N HIS A 508 1.79 -33.17 -11.33
CA HIS A 508 1.73 -33.20 -9.87
C HIS A 508 3.07 -33.73 -9.28
N LEU A 509 3.93 -32.83 -8.81
CA LEU A 509 4.81 -33.05 -7.67
C LEU A 509 4.69 -31.81 -6.77
N VAL A 510 4.32 -32.06 -5.52
CA VAL A 510 3.90 -31.12 -4.46
C VAL A 510 4.72 -29.80 -4.41
N ASP A 511 4.00 -28.67 -4.43
CA ASP A 511 4.38 -27.27 -4.08
C ASP A 511 5.31 -26.44 -5.00
N TRP A 512 4.92 -26.06 -6.24
CA TRP A 512 5.78 -25.21 -7.07
C TRP A 512 5.05 -24.09 -7.84
N THR A 513 5.43 -22.84 -7.55
CA THR A 513 4.92 -21.58 -8.13
C THR A 513 5.50 -21.21 -9.50
N TYR A 514 6.37 -22.04 -10.09
CA TYR A 514 7.05 -21.75 -11.36
C TYR A 514 6.71 -22.83 -12.38
N THR A 515 6.13 -22.41 -13.50
CA THR A 515 5.59 -23.33 -14.52
C THR A 515 6.67 -23.85 -15.48
N ASP A 516 7.83 -23.16 -15.59
CA ASP A 516 8.91 -23.52 -16.52
C ASP A 516 10.30 -23.55 -15.82
N VAL A 517 10.70 -24.70 -15.26
CA VAL A 517 12.05 -24.90 -14.68
C VAL A 517 12.92 -25.71 -15.65
N GLY A 518 14.13 -25.23 -15.94
CA GLY A 518 15.09 -25.92 -16.81
C GLY A 518 15.59 -27.22 -16.17
N ILE A 519 16.30 -27.10 -15.05
CA ILE A 519 16.75 -28.21 -14.21
C ILE A 519 16.19 -28.05 -12.81
N TYR A 520 15.50 -29.06 -12.33
CA TYR A 520 15.04 -29.17 -10.96
C TYR A 520 15.88 -30.24 -10.26
N THR A 521 16.39 -29.95 -9.07
CA THR A 521 16.98 -30.99 -8.21
C THR A 521 16.45 -30.91 -6.79
N SER A 522 16.42 -32.03 -6.08
CA SER A 522 16.18 -32.01 -4.64
C SER A 522 16.88 -33.11 -3.88
N GLY A 523 17.50 -32.76 -2.73
CA GLY A 523 18.13 -33.71 -1.83
C GLY A 523 19.35 -34.44 -2.43
N VAL A 524 20.14 -33.76 -3.26
CA VAL A 524 21.25 -34.36 -4.01
C VAL A 524 22.60 -34.17 -3.30
N ASP A 525 23.47 -35.19 -3.37
CA ASP A 525 24.86 -35.11 -2.89
C ASP A 525 25.84 -35.34 -4.06
N GLY A 526 26.72 -34.37 -4.34
CA GLY A 526 27.69 -34.44 -5.43
C GLY A 526 27.10 -34.09 -6.80
N PHE A 527 26.29 -33.02 -6.88
CA PHE A 527 25.75 -32.52 -8.15
C PHE A 527 26.80 -31.66 -8.88
N ILE A 528 27.07 -31.99 -10.14
CA ILE A 528 27.98 -31.24 -11.01
C ILE A 528 27.23 -30.81 -12.28
N LEU A 529 27.21 -29.50 -12.54
CA LEU A 529 26.77 -28.91 -13.81
C LEU A 529 27.95 -28.16 -14.44
N ASN A 530 28.40 -28.62 -15.60
CA ASN A 530 29.59 -28.09 -16.26
C ASN A 530 29.39 -27.82 -17.75
N GLU A 531 29.96 -26.72 -18.25
CA GLU A 531 30.00 -26.36 -19.68
C GLU A 531 28.62 -26.43 -20.37
N SER A 532 27.54 -26.18 -19.63
CA SER A 532 26.16 -26.38 -20.10
C SER A 532 25.46 -25.06 -20.39
N SER A 533 24.46 -25.05 -21.27
CA SER A 533 23.67 -23.87 -21.60
C SER A 533 22.20 -24.11 -21.29
N VAL A 534 21.58 -23.24 -20.51
CA VAL A 534 20.14 -23.26 -20.21
C VAL A 534 19.50 -21.94 -20.61
N GLU A 535 18.49 -21.99 -21.47
CA GLU A 535 17.85 -20.79 -22.03
C GLU A 535 16.31 -20.84 -21.93
N ASN A 536 15.70 -19.66 -21.76
CA ASN A 536 14.25 -19.38 -21.81
C ASN A 536 13.41 -20.01 -20.69
N ALA A 537 14.03 -20.35 -19.55
CA ALA A 537 13.36 -20.96 -18.40
C ALA A 537 13.01 -19.92 -17.33
N ASP A 538 11.85 -20.02 -16.68
CA ASP A 538 11.51 -19.17 -15.53
C ASP A 538 12.55 -19.33 -14.42
N ALA A 539 12.98 -20.55 -14.12
CA ALA A 539 14.17 -20.82 -13.31
C ALA A 539 15.10 -21.77 -14.08
N SER A 540 16.31 -21.33 -14.40
CA SER A 540 17.22 -22.17 -15.20
C SER A 540 17.71 -23.40 -14.42
N LEU A 541 18.03 -23.23 -13.14
CA LEU A 541 18.29 -24.31 -12.19
C LEU A 541 17.59 -23.98 -10.88
N TRP A 542 16.82 -24.92 -10.34
CA TRP A 542 16.24 -24.80 -9.02
C TRP A 542 16.52 -26.04 -8.18
N MET A 543 17.24 -25.86 -7.08
CA MET A 543 17.58 -26.91 -6.13
C MET A 543 16.79 -26.72 -4.83
N ARG A 544 16.01 -27.73 -4.42
CA ARG A 544 15.29 -27.73 -3.13
C ARG A 544 15.75 -28.80 -2.15
N GLY A 545 15.54 -28.58 -0.86
CA GLY A 545 15.93 -29.54 0.18
C GLY A 545 17.45 -29.61 0.38
N SER A 546 17.90 -30.37 1.40
CA SER A 546 19.31 -30.36 1.80
C SER A 546 20.20 -30.99 0.74
N SER A 547 20.86 -30.17 -0.06
CA SER A 547 21.79 -30.61 -1.12
C SER A 547 23.23 -30.31 -0.73
N LYS A 548 24.16 -31.21 -1.03
CA LYS A 548 25.56 -31.14 -0.60
C LYS A 548 26.51 -31.27 -1.79
N ASN A 549 27.70 -30.67 -1.69
CA ASN A 549 28.77 -30.80 -2.68
C ASN A 549 28.30 -30.40 -4.10
N VAL A 550 27.66 -29.23 -4.19
CA VAL A 550 27.06 -28.71 -5.43
C VAL A 550 28.10 -27.89 -6.19
N ASN A 551 28.47 -28.28 -7.40
CA ASN A 551 29.46 -27.57 -8.22
C ASN A 551 28.85 -27.18 -9.56
N ILE A 552 28.82 -25.87 -9.84
CA ILE A 552 28.27 -25.31 -11.08
C ILE A 552 29.35 -24.44 -11.72
N TYR A 553 29.90 -24.88 -12.85
CA TYR A 553 31.01 -24.18 -13.47
C TYR A 553 30.95 -24.10 -15.00
N GLY A 554 31.48 -23.01 -15.56
CA GLY A 554 31.62 -22.82 -17.01
C GLY A 554 30.30 -22.81 -17.79
N SER A 555 29.16 -22.68 -17.13
CA SER A 555 27.82 -22.79 -17.72
C SER A 555 27.23 -21.42 -18.07
N THR A 556 26.28 -21.41 -19.00
CA THR A 556 25.59 -20.21 -19.49
C THR A 556 24.09 -20.32 -19.21
N PHE A 557 23.52 -19.29 -18.58
CA PHE A 557 22.10 -19.20 -18.24
C PHE A 557 21.53 -17.92 -18.86
N ARG A 558 20.47 -18.01 -19.66
CA ARG A 558 19.91 -16.83 -20.36
C ARG A 558 18.38 -16.82 -20.41
N ASN A 559 17.82 -15.61 -20.45
CA ASN A 559 16.39 -15.34 -20.70
C ASN A 559 15.48 -16.09 -19.72
N GLY A 560 15.05 -15.43 -18.65
CA GLY A 560 14.21 -16.09 -17.66
C GLY A 560 13.75 -15.18 -16.55
N MET A 561 13.12 -15.75 -15.53
CA MET A 561 12.85 -15.03 -14.28
C MET A 561 14.06 -15.08 -13.35
N HIS A 562 14.62 -16.28 -13.16
CA HIS A 562 15.77 -16.58 -12.33
C HIS A 562 16.79 -17.46 -13.07
N GLY A 563 18.07 -17.22 -12.82
CA GLY A 563 19.14 -18.12 -13.27
C GLY A 563 19.19 -19.36 -12.39
N ILE A 564 19.83 -19.26 -11.23
CA ILE A 564 19.95 -20.34 -10.25
C ILE A 564 19.19 -19.97 -8.97
N ILE A 565 18.35 -20.89 -8.48
CA ILE A 565 17.72 -20.83 -7.16
C ILE A 565 18.18 -22.06 -6.36
N MET A 566 18.69 -21.84 -5.15
CA MET A 566 19.21 -22.90 -4.29
C MET A 566 18.65 -22.76 -2.88
N ASP A 567 17.95 -23.77 -2.40
CA ASP A 567 17.42 -23.81 -1.03
C ASP A 567 18.20 -24.84 -0.20
N ASN A 568 18.81 -24.43 0.91
CA ASN A 568 19.52 -25.29 1.87
C ASN A 568 20.71 -26.08 1.27
N VAL A 569 21.57 -25.39 0.52
CA VAL A 569 22.80 -25.96 -0.07
C VAL A 569 23.98 -25.87 0.89
N GLN A 570 24.76 -26.95 0.99
CA GLN A 570 26.01 -27.01 1.75
C GLN A 570 27.20 -27.34 0.83
N TYR A 571 28.34 -26.69 1.03
CA TYR A 571 29.55 -26.90 0.22
C TYR A 571 29.32 -26.61 -1.28
N GLY A 572 28.66 -25.48 -1.58
CA GLY A 572 28.34 -25.08 -2.95
C GLY A 572 29.46 -24.25 -3.60
N VAL A 573 29.80 -24.51 -4.85
CA VAL A 573 30.70 -23.69 -5.66
C VAL A 573 30.01 -23.29 -6.96
N ILE A 574 29.86 -21.99 -7.21
CA ILE A 574 29.35 -21.42 -8.46
C ILE A 574 30.47 -20.58 -9.09
N GLU A 575 31.10 -21.09 -10.13
CA GLU A 575 32.34 -20.53 -10.67
C GLU A 575 32.30 -20.32 -12.19
N SER A 576 32.80 -19.19 -12.69
CA SER A 576 33.03 -18.99 -14.14
C SER A 576 31.78 -19.17 -15.02
N ASN A 577 30.58 -18.85 -14.52
CA ASN A 577 29.34 -18.94 -15.28
C ASN A 577 28.94 -17.59 -15.89
N VAL A 578 28.09 -17.63 -16.91
CA VAL A 578 27.52 -16.45 -17.57
C VAL A 578 26.01 -16.41 -17.33
N PHE A 579 25.50 -15.30 -16.79
CA PHE A 579 24.07 -15.06 -16.59
C PHE A 579 23.65 -13.83 -17.40
N SER A 580 22.63 -13.95 -18.25
CA SER A 580 22.09 -12.80 -18.98
C SER A 580 20.56 -12.75 -19.02
N ASP A 581 20.01 -11.53 -18.93
CA ASP A 581 18.61 -11.23 -19.25
C ASP A 581 17.58 -11.94 -18.34
N PHE A 582 17.79 -11.85 -17.01
CA PHE A 582 16.86 -12.36 -16.00
C PHE A 582 15.99 -11.26 -15.43
N SER A 583 14.66 -11.41 -15.44
CA SER A 583 13.75 -10.38 -14.94
C SER A 583 13.84 -10.17 -13.42
N GLN A 584 14.25 -11.18 -12.64
CA GLN A 584 14.46 -11.10 -11.19
C GLN A 584 15.91 -11.33 -10.75
N SER A 585 16.48 -12.55 -10.77
CA SER A 585 17.80 -12.79 -10.14
C SER A 585 18.68 -13.72 -10.95
N GLY A 586 19.98 -13.44 -11.01
CA GLY A 586 20.94 -14.36 -11.64
C GLY A 586 21.19 -15.57 -10.74
N ILE A 587 21.51 -15.31 -9.47
CA ILE A 587 21.77 -16.34 -8.46
C ILE A 587 20.98 -15.99 -7.21
N THR A 588 20.25 -16.94 -6.65
CA THR A 588 19.57 -16.85 -5.36
C THR A 588 19.87 -18.08 -4.54
N ALA A 589 20.35 -17.89 -3.31
CA ALA A 589 20.64 -18.98 -2.40
C ALA A 589 20.03 -18.71 -1.01
N ASN A 590 19.07 -19.54 -0.63
CA ASN A 590 18.40 -19.49 0.67
C ASN A 590 19.06 -20.50 1.60
N TYR A 591 19.44 -20.09 2.80
CA TYR A 591 20.06 -20.93 3.83
C TYR A 591 21.34 -21.67 3.35
N ALA A 592 22.18 -20.99 2.57
CA ALA A 592 23.43 -21.57 2.05
C ALA A 592 24.51 -21.65 3.14
N ASN A 593 25.27 -22.75 3.18
CA ASN A 593 26.36 -22.94 4.14
C ASN A 593 27.66 -23.35 3.44
N GLN A 594 28.76 -22.67 3.76
CA GLN A 594 30.08 -22.92 3.15
C GLN A 594 30.02 -22.85 1.61
N THR A 595 29.39 -21.80 1.10
CA THR A 595 29.12 -21.62 -0.34
C THR A 595 29.95 -20.48 -0.93
N GLN A 596 30.54 -20.72 -2.09
CA GLN A 596 31.38 -19.76 -2.80
C GLN A 596 30.77 -19.42 -4.17
N VAL A 597 30.68 -18.13 -4.49
CA VAL A 597 30.23 -17.62 -5.79
C VAL A 597 31.33 -16.74 -6.36
N MET A 598 32.03 -17.21 -7.39
CA MET A 598 33.21 -16.54 -7.90
C MET A 598 33.34 -16.50 -9.42
N GLU A 599 34.01 -15.46 -9.94
CA GLU A 599 34.38 -15.36 -11.35
C GLU A 599 33.19 -15.44 -12.34
N ASN A 600 31.96 -15.18 -11.88
CA ASN A 600 30.77 -15.20 -12.73
C ASN A 600 30.57 -13.84 -13.42
N ASN A 601 29.97 -13.86 -14.61
CA ASN A 601 29.60 -12.66 -15.36
C ASN A 601 28.07 -12.55 -15.44
N LEU A 602 27.50 -11.54 -14.77
CA LEU A 602 26.06 -11.30 -14.70
C LEU A 602 25.71 -10.01 -15.45
N THR A 603 24.86 -10.12 -16.47
CA THR A 603 24.43 -8.99 -17.30
C THR A 603 22.91 -8.87 -17.35
N ASN A 604 22.34 -7.68 -17.13
CA ASN A 604 20.89 -7.44 -17.17
C ASN A 604 20.05 -8.39 -16.27
N ALA A 605 20.65 -8.93 -15.20
CA ALA A 605 19.96 -9.63 -14.13
C ALA A 605 19.52 -8.63 -13.04
N GLY A 606 18.66 -9.04 -12.10
CA GLY A 606 18.18 -8.13 -11.05
C GLY A 606 16.78 -7.58 -11.36
N GLY A 607 15.94 -7.52 -10.33
CA GLY A 607 14.58 -6.99 -10.36
C GLY A 607 14.49 -5.69 -9.55
N ASP A 608 13.59 -5.66 -8.58
CA ASP A 608 13.41 -4.53 -7.66
C ASP A 608 14.46 -4.54 -6.52
N ILE A 609 14.25 -3.68 -5.50
CA ILE A 609 15.14 -3.56 -4.32
C ILE A 609 15.31 -4.85 -3.50
N ASN A 610 14.48 -5.88 -3.72
CA ASN A 610 14.55 -7.17 -3.05
C ASN A 610 15.06 -8.29 -3.98
N SER A 611 15.36 -7.99 -5.24
CA SER A 611 15.84 -8.99 -6.21
C SER A 611 17.19 -8.56 -6.80
N GLY A 612 18.27 -8.83 -6.06
CA GLY A 612 19.65 -8.65 -6.51
C GLY A 612 20.02 -9.54 -7.70
N ALA A 613 21.10 -9.19 -8.40
CA ALA A 613 21.71 -10.10 -9.36
C ALA A 613 22.26 -11.36 -8.66
N ILE A 614 22.78 -11.20 -7.45
CA ILE A 614 23.17 -12.26 -6.53
C ILE A 614 22.47 -12.03 -5.19
N ASN A 615 21.66 -12.99 -4.73
CA ASN A 615 20.93 -12.92 -3.48
C ASN A 615 21.28 -14.07 -2.55
N PHE A 616 21.48 -13.74 -1.28
CA PHE A 616 21.57 -14.70 -0.19
C PHE A 616 20.53 -14.38 0.88
N TYR A 617 19.69 -15.36 1.21
CA TYR A 617 18.69 -15.26 2.28
C TYR A 617 19.03 -16.21 3.41
N GLY A 618 19.68 -15.72 4.47
CA GLY A 618 20.24 -16.56 5.53
C GLY A 618 21.47 -17.36 5.08
N GLY A 619 22.17 -17.97 6.04
CA GLY A 619 23.32 -18.82 5.75
C GLY A 619 24.59 -18.46 6.53
N ARG A 620 25.65 -19.24 6.29
CA ARG A 620 26.92 -19.17 7.02
C ARG A 620 28.12 -19.46 6.12
N ASP A 621 29.25 -18.81 6.40
CA ASP A 621 30.53 -19.01 5.74
C ASP A 621 30.43 -18.84 4.20
N ILE A 622 29.77 -17.77 3.77
CA ILE A 622 29.52 -17.48 2.35
C ILE A 622 30.58 -16.51 1.80
N SER A 623 31.13 -16.80 0.62
CA SER A 623 32.08 -15.91 -0.07
C SER A 623 31.63 -15.56 -1.49
N VAL A 624 31.57 -14.26 -1.81
CA VAL A 624 31.22 -13.76 -3.16
C VAL A 624 32.36 -12.89 -3.68
N PHE A 625 33.11 -13.36 -4.67
CA PHE A 625 34.30 -12.64 -5.12
C PHE A 625 34.65 -12.74 -6.60
N ARG A 626 35.33 -11.72 -7.13
CA ARG A 626 35.75 -11.66 -8.56
C ARG A 626 34.62 -11.78 -9.57
N ASN A 627 33.37 -11.50 -9.19
CA ASN A 627 32.25 -11.49 -10.12
C ASN A 627 32.20 -10.16 -10.87
N ARG A 628 31.79 -10.20 -12.14
CA ARG A 628 31.48 -9.01 -12.95
C ARG A 628 29.97 -8.87 -13.05
N ILE A 629 29.42 -7.80 -12.50
CA ILE A 629 27.98 -7.57 -12.38
C ILE A 629 27.65 -6.26 -13.09
N ASN A 630 26.94 -6.36 -14.21
CA ASN A 630 26.40 -5.23 -14.98
C ASN A 630 24.88 -5.42 -15.10
N ALA A 631 24.14 -5.03 -14.08
CA ALA A 631 22.84 -5.61 -13.76
C ALA A 631 21.89 -4.55 -13.18
N ARG A 632 20.57 -4.79 -13.16
CA ARG A 632 19.59 -3.84 -12.59
C ARG A 632 19.70 -3.74 -11.06
N SER A 633 20.21 -4.78 -10.40
CA SER A 633 20.49 -4.80 -8.97
C SER A 633 21.82 -5.48 -8.63
N GLY A 634 22.45 -5.07 -7.53
CA GLY A 634 23.78 -5.54 -7.11
C GLY A 634 23.75 -6.88 -6.36
N ILE A 635 24.59 -6.97 -5.32
CA ILE A 635 24.68 -8.13 -4.42
C ILE A 635 23.84 -7.85 -3.16
N ILE A 636 22.93 -8.75 -2.80
CA ILE A 636 22.08 -8.62 -1.61
C ILE A 636 22.30 -9.79 -0.66
N PHE A 637 22.51 -9.47 0.61
CA PHE A 637 22.49 -10.39 1.73
C PHE A 637 21.38 -9.98 2.68
N SER A 638 20.37 -10.83 2.87
CA SER A 638 19.24 -10.57 3.76
C SER A 638 19.03 -11.70 4.76
N SER A 639 18.63 -11.39 5.98
CA SER A 639 18.11 -12.42 6.89
C SER A 639 16.81 -12.97 6.32
N ALA A 640 16.60 -14.28 6.39
CA ALA A 640 15.39 -14.89 5.86
C ALA A 640 14.14 -14.45 6.65
N TYR A 641 13.04 -14.16 5.94
CA TYR A 641 11.78 -13.76 6.56
C TYR A 641 11.22 -14.90 7.42
N GLY A 642 11.16 -14.70 8.73
CA GLY A 642 10.43 -15.58 9.66
C GLY A 642 11.16 -16.85 10.13
N SER A 643 12.44 -17.05 9.79
CA SER A 643 13.25 -18.13 10.40
C SER A 643 14.31 -17.58 11.37
N SER A 644 14.64 -18.37 12.38
CA SER A 644 15.69 -18.08 13.36
C SER A 644 17.11 -18.31 12.82
N ASP A 645 17.26 -18.68 11.55
CA ASP A 645 18.57 -19.00 10.98
C ASP A 645 19.28 -17.72 10.52
N TYR A 646 20.20 -17.29 11.37
CA TYR A 646 20.96 -16.04 11.29
C TYR A 646 21.87 -15.99 10.06
N LEU A 647 22.13 -14.78 9.55
CA LEU A 647 23.26 -14.50 8.66
C LEU A 647 24.51 -14.39 9.54
N THR A 648 25.28 -15.47 9.66
CA THR A 648 26.33 -15.49 10.70
C THR A 648 27.68 -14.95 10.25
N GLU A 649 28.10 -15.24 9.01
CA GLU A 649 29.43 -14.85 8.50
C GLU A 649 29.46 -14.86 6.96
N PHE A 650 29.86 -13.75 6.33
CA PHE A 650 30.06 -13.69 4.88
C PHE A 650 31.13 -12.67 4.45
N SER A 651 31.71 -12.90 3.27
CA SER A 651 32.72 -12.02 2.66
C SER A 651 32.40 -11.68 1.20
N ILE A 652 32.51 -10.41 0.84
CA ILE A 652 32.30 -9.90 -0.51
C ILE A 652 33.55 -9.15 -0.94
N TYR A 653 34.32 -9.67 -1.91
CA TYR A 653 35.56 -9.01 -2.29
C TYR A 653 35.97 -9.10 -3.76
N GLU A 654 36.77 -8.15 -4.24
CA GLU A 654 37.29 -8.12 -5.61
C GLU A 654 36.20 -8.16 -6.72
N ASN A 655 34.95 -7.77 -6.43
CA ASN A 655 33.88 -7.74 -7.43
C ASN A 655 33.88 -6.43 -8.23
N GLU A 656 33.50 -6.49 -9.50
CA GLU A 656 33.24 -5.34 -10.36
C GLU A 656 31.72 -5.18 -10.54
N ILE A 657 31.13 -4.15 -9.96
CA ILE A 657 29.67 -3.93 -9.89
C ILE A 657 29.34 -2.61 -10.57
N LYS A 658 28.59 -2.63 -11.68
CA LYS A 658 28.36 -1.45 -12.52
C LYS A 658 26.92 -1.34 -12.99
N ASN A 659 26.46 -0.11 -13.23
CA ASN A 659 25.15 0.21 -13.80
C ASN A 659 23.99 -0.40 -13.02
N ILE A 660 23.91 -0.09 -11.73
CA ILE A 660 22.89 -0.56 -10.79
C ILE A 660 21.86 0.57 -10.50
N PRO A 661 21.07 1.04 -11.48
CA PRO A 661 20.16 2.17 -11.26
C PRO A 661 19.04 1.79 -10.30
N GLY A 662 18.83 2.60 -9.25
CA GLY A 662 17.71 2.45 -8.31
C GLY A 662 17.93 1.47 -7.14
N THR A 663 19.08 0.81 -7.04
CA THR A 663 19.42 -0.05 -5.89
C THR A 663 20.89 0.11 -5.45
N ALA A 664 21.33 -0.62 -4.42
CA ALA A 664 22.71 -0.55 -3.94
C ALA A 664 23.62 -1.54 -4.68
N GLY A 665 24.90 -1.18 -4.85
CA GLY A 665 25.91 -2.10 -5.39
C GLY A 665 26.09 -3.32 -4.50
N VAL A 666 26.19 -3.09 -3.19
CA VAL A 666 26.11 -4.13 -2.15
C VAL A 666 25.06 -3.71 -1.12
N TYR A 667 24.13 -4.61 -0.79
CA TYR A 667 23.11 -4.39 0.23
C TYR A 667 23.11 -5.50 1.28
N VAL A 668 23.38 -5.14 2.53
CA VAL A 668 23.27 -6.04 3.69
C VAL A 668 22.05 -5.64 4.52
N ARG A 669 21.14 -6.58 4.74
CA ARG A 669 19.89 -6.40 5.48
C ARG A 669 19.79 -7.41 6.63
N GLY A 670 20.07 -6.95 7.85
CA GLY A 670 19.82 -7.68 9.09
C GLY A 670 18.45 -7.32 9.68
N GLY A 671 17.47 -8.20 9.62
CA GLY A 671 16.22 -8.05 10.37
C GLY A 671 16.49 -8.21 11.87
N TYR A 672 16.16 -7.19 12.68
CA TYR A 672 16.24 -7.26 14.14
C TYR A 672 17.61 -7.70 14.72
N GLY A 673 18.72 -7.31 14.08
CA GLY A 673 20.08 -7.57 14.59
C GLY A 673 20.65 -8.95 14.26
N SER A 674 20.26 -9.54 13.13
CA SER A 674 20.55 -10.92 12.73
C SER A 674 21.77 -11.13 11.83
N ALA A 675 22.46 -10.07 11.38
CA ALA A 675 23.72 -10.20 10.65
C ALA A 675 24.89 -9.91 11.62
N THR A 676 25.69 -10.93 11.92
CA THR A 676 26.63 -10.90 13.07
C THR A 676 28.11 -10.82 12.72
N SER A 677 28.52 -10.97 11.45
CA SER A 677 29.92 -10.73 11.03
C SER A 677 30.00 -10.66 9.52
N PHE A 678 30.63 -9.63 8.96
CA PHE A 678 30.84 -9.53 7.52
C PHE A 678 32.06 -8.70 7.10
N SER A 679 32.57 -8.97 5.89
CA SER A 679 33.65 -8.19 5.26
C SER A 679 33.31 -7.84 3.81
N ILE A 680 33.34 -6.56 3.46
CA ILE A 680 33.16 -6.04 2.10
C ILE A 680 34.44 -5.32 1.70
N THR A 681 35.29 -5.94 0.88
CA THR A 681 36.61 -5.37 0.56
C THR A 681 37.03 -5.42 -0.89
N TYR A 682 37.83 -4.47 -1.36
CA TYR A 682 38.38 -4.48 -2.73
C TYR A 682 37.33 -4.51 -3.86
N ASN A 683 36.08 -4.08 -3.61
CA ASN A 683 35.06 -4.03 -4.65
C ASN A 683 35.13 -2.70 -5.42
N ASN A 684 34.90 -2.76 -6.73
CA ASN A 684 34.77 -1.59 -7.60
C ASN A 684 33.31 -1.40 -7.99
N ILE A 685 32.65 -0.40 -7.43
CA ILE A 685 31.22 -0.15 -7.56
C ILE A 685 31.01 1.16 -8.32
N SER A 686 30.25 1.17 -9.41
CA SER A 686 29.97 2.40 -10.15
C SER A 686 28.53 2.52 -10.64
N THR A 687 27.97 3.73 -10.61
CA THR A 687 26.61 4.02 -11.09
C THR A 687 25.56 3.23 -10.29
N ALA A 688 25.42 3.54 -9.01
CA ALA A 688 24.49 2.90 -8.08
C ALA A 688 23.72 3.94 -7.25
N LEU A 689 22.57 3.59 -6.69
CA LEU A 689 21.89 4.46 -5.71
C LEU A 689 22.78 4.63 -4.48
N ASN A 690 23.22 3.51 -3.90
CA ASN A 690 24.22 3.49 -2.84
C ASN A 690 25.37 2.59 -3.28
N GLY A 691 26.62 2.96 -2.99
CA GLY A 691 27.74 2.03 -3.19
C GLY A 691 27.57 0.79 -2.32
N VAL A 692 27.54 1.01 -1.00
CA VAL A 692 27.24 0.00 0.01
C VAL A 692 26.09 0.48 0.89
N ARG A 693 25.06 -0.35 1.05
CA ARG A 693 23.93 -0.09 1.97
C ARG A 693 23.92 -1.15 3.07
N LEU A 694 23.83 -0.70 4.32
CA LEU A 694 23.74 -1.56 5.50
C LEU A 694 22.46 -1.19 6.25
N TRP A 695 21.63 -2.17 6.57
CA TRP A 695 20.42 -1.98 7.38
C TRP A 695 20.35 -3.06 8.46
N GLY A 696 20.47 -2.66 9.73
CA GLY A 696 20.41 -3.59 10.86
C GLY A 696 21.60 -4.56 10.96
N ALA A 697 22.72 -4.22 10.32
CA ALA A 697 23.91 -5.06 10.26
C ALA A 697 24.86 -4.78 11.44
N LYS A 698 25.57 -5.80 11.94
CA LYS A 698 26.52 -5.67 13.05
C LYS A 698 27.85 -6.34 12.75
N GLU A 699 28.92 -5.90 13.44
CA GLU A 699 30.27 -6.51 13.40
C GLU A 699 30.83 -6.58 11.97
N GLY A 700 30.77 -5.46 11.25
CA GLY A 700 31.04 -5.40 9.82
C GLY A 700 32.27 -4.60 9.44
N THR A 701 33.02 -5.04 8.43
CA THR A 701 34.13 -4.28 7.84
C THR A 701 33.82 -3.91 6.39
N VAL A 702 33.98 -2.64 6.03
CA VAL A 702 33.90 -2.14 4.64
C VAL A 702 35.19 -1.40 4.32
N CYS A 703 36.14 -2.06 3.66
CA CYS A 703 37.45 -1.45 3.42
C CYS A 703 38.03 -1.66 2.01
N TYR A 704 38.92 -0.78 1.56
CA TYR A 704 39.57 -0.91 0.25
C TYR A 704 38.61 -0.89 -0.95
N ASN A 705 37.39 -0.36 -0.81
CA ASN A 705 36.43 -0.31 -1.91
C ASN A 705 36.61 0.98 -2.70
N ARG A 706 36.34 0.91 -4.02
CA ARG A 706 36.24 2.08 -4.89
C ARG A 706 34.79 2.28 -5.30
N ILE A 707 34.22 3.45 -5.03
CA ILE A 707 32.81 3.76 -5.30
C ILE A 707 32.72 5.02 -6.17
N GLU A 708 32.11 4.92 -7.35
CA GLU A 708 32.03 6.03 -8.31
C GLU A 708 30.61 6.31 -8.79
N ASN A 709 30.24 7.59 -8.97
CA ASN A 709 28.94 7.99 -9.52
C ASN A 709 27.75 7.36 -8.74
N ALA A 710 27.75 7.47 -7.42
CA ALA A 710 26.67 6.97 -6.55
C ALA A 710 25.92 8.12 -5.88
N GLU A 711 24.67 7.93 -5.45
CA GLU A 711 24.01 8.99 -4.64
C GLU A 711 24.62 9.07 -3.24
N THR A 712 24.92 7.93 -2.62
CA THR A 712 25.62 7.85 -1.33
C THR A 712 26.68 6.76 -1.40
N GLY A 713 27.87 7.02 -0.86
CA GLY A 713 28.96 6.06 -0.91
C GLY A 713 28.65 4.84 -0.04
N ILE A 714 28.67 5.04 1.27
CA ILE A 714 28.27 4.06 2.28
C ILE A 714 27.08 4.62 3.05
N TYR A 715 25.97 3.89 3.07
CA TYR A 715 24.77 4.26 3.83
C TYR A 715 24.45 3.20 4.88
N ALA A 716 24.61 3.54 6.16
CA ALA A 716 24.36 2.66 7.28
C ALA A 716 23.13 3.09 8.09
N ILE A 717 22.15 2.20 8.22
CA ILE A 717 20.88 2.43 8.93
C ILE A 717 20.78 1.42 10.06
N ASP A 718 20.57 1.85 11.31
CA ASP A 718 20.40 0.98 12.49
C ASP A 718 21.46 -0.13 12.62
N SER A 719 22.67 0.14 12.13
CA SER A 719 23.77 -0.80 12.06
C SER A 719 24.84 -0.41 13.09
N GLY A 720 25.63 -1.34 13.61
CA GLY A 720 26.59 -1.05 14.69
C GLY A 720 27.85 -1.89 14.62
N GLU A 721 28.87 -1.54 15.40
CA GLU A 721 30.15 -2.26 15.43
C GLU A 721 30.78 -2.36 14.03
N LEU A 722 30.76 -1.25 13.29
CA LEU A 722 31.23 -1.18 11.91
C LEU A 722 32.62 -0.54 11.80
N THR A 723 33.43 -1.02 10.86
CA THR A 723 34.71 -0.40 10.49
C THR A 723 34.68 -0.03 9.01
N PHE A 724 34.83 1.26 8.71
CA PHE A 724 35.00 1.77 7.36
C PHE A 724 36.43 2.24 7.17
N CYS A 725 37.17 1.67 6.22
CA CYS A 725 38.57 2.02 6.07
C CYS A 725 39.13 2.00 4.65
N ASP A 726 40.17 2.78 4.39
CA ASP A 726 40.97 2.72 3.16
C ASP A 726 40.15 2.70 1.85
N SER A 727 38.97 3.34 1.82
CA SER A 727 38.02 3.29 0.69
C SER A 727 38.00 4.63 -0.04
N GLU A 728 37.98 4.58 -1.37
CA GLU A 728 38.03 5.75 -2.25
C GLU A 728 36.67 5.96 -2.91
N MET A 729 36.15 7.17 -2.82
CA MET A 729 34.88 7.55 -3.43
C MET A 729 35.07 8.70 -4.41
N LYS A 730 34.28 8.72 -5.48
CA LYS A 730 34.31 9.78 -6.48
C LYS A 730 32.92 10.05 -7.04
N ASP A 731 32.61 11.32 -7.30
CA ASP A 731 31.33 11.72 -7.91
C ASP A 731 30.11 11.19 -7.11
N VAL A 732 30.23 11.16 -5.78
CA VAL A 732 29.10 10.85 -4.87
C VAL A 732 28.23 12.09 -4.71
N SER A 733 26.92 11.96 -4.95
CA SER A 733 26.04 13.12 -5.01
C SER A 733 25.59 13.64 -3.66
N ASN A 734 25.47 12.83 -2.60
CA ASN A 734 25.16 13.25 -1.22
C ASN A 734 26.42 13.13 -0.34
N PHE A 735 26.29 12.62 0.88
CA PHE A 735 27.44 12.31 1.75
C PHE A 735 28.21 11.04 1.30
N PRO A 736 29.56 11.05 1.36
CA PRO A 736 30.38 9.85 1.22
C PRO A 736 30.00 8.74 2.20
N VAL A 737 29.84 9.05 3.49
CA VAL A 737 29.46 8.08 4.53
C VAL A 737 28.30 8.62 5.36
N PHE A 738 27.09 8.09 5.13
CA PHE A 738 25.90 8.50 5.86
C PHE A 738 25.53 7.49 6.96
N LEU A 739 25.44 7.97 8.20
CA LEU A 739 25.09 7.19 9.38
C LEU A 739 23.70 7.58 9.90
N ASP A 740 22.72 6.68 9.83
CA ASP A 740 21.35 6.87 10.34
C ASP A 740 21.05 5.88 11.47
N TYR A 741 21.43 6.24 12.70
CA TYR A 741 21.23 5.40 13.87
C TYR A 741 19.99 5.82 14.68
N THR A 742 19.10 4.87 14.97
CA THR A 742 18.01 5.08 15.96
C THR A 742 18.44 4.83 17.41
N ASN A 743 19.56 4.13 17.64
CA ASN A 743 20.04 3.73 18.97
C ASN A 743 21.42 4.32 19.27
N GLU A 744 21.54 4.98 20.43
CA GLU A 744 22.76 5.61 20.94
C GLU A 744 23.97 4.65 21.00
N THR A 745 23.75 3.36 21.23
CA THR A 745 24.85 2.39 21.39
C THR A 745 25.67 2.16 20.12
N PHE A 746 25.15 2.49 18.93
CA PHE A 746 25.83 2.17 17.68
C PHE A 746 26.88 3.20 17.26
N CYS A 747 26.65 4.49 17.47
CA CYS A 747 27.59 5.55 17.08
C CYS A 747 28.98 5.33 17.66
N GLY A 748 29.07 5.06 18.97
CA GLY A 748 30.35 4.87 19.68
C GLY A 748 31.10 3.58 19.34
N SER A 749 30.47 2.65 18.62
CA SER A 749 31.07 1.37 18.20
C SER A 749 31.58 1.37 16.75
N THR A 750 31.23 2.40 15.97
CA THR A 750 31.64 2.52 14.57
C THR A 750 32.95 3.30 14.45
N ASN A 751 33.81 2.92 13.51
CA ASN A 751 35.07 3.58 13.21
C ASN A 751 35.20 3.89 11.72
N VAL A 752 35.73 5.07 11.38
CA VAL A 752 36.00 5.49 10.01
C VAL A 752 37.45 5.98 9.93
N SER A 753 38.26 5.41 9.03
CA SER A 753 39.68 5.76 8.94
C SER A 753 40.21 5.64 7.51
N ASN A 754 40.90 6.68 7.02
CA ASN A 754 41.48 6.69 5.67
C ASN A 754 40.44 6.47 4.54
N VAL A 755 39.23 6.97 4.72
CA VAL A 755 38.21 7.05 3.66
C VAL A 755 38.36 8.39 2.96
N THR A 756 38.27 8.41 1.63
CA THR A 756 38.41 9.63 0.83
C THR A 756 37.29 9.83 -0.17
N HIS A 757 36.98 11.09 -0.49
CA HIS A 757 36.08 11.47 -1.58
C HIS A 757 36.72 12.58 -2.42
N GLY A 758 36.83 12.36 -3.74
CA GLY A 758 37.51 13.31 -4.63
C GLY A 758 38.99 13.53 -4.28
N GLY A 759 39.62 12.60 -3.57
CA GLY A 759 40.99 12.70 -3.07
C GLY A 759 41.15 13.42 -1.71
N GLU A 760 40.06 13.91 -1.12
CA GLU A 760 40.05 14.56 0.19
C GLU A 760 39.53 13.64 1.28
N ALA A 761 39.88 13.91 2.53
CA ALA A 761 39.57 13.02 3.65
C ALA A 761 38.09 13.08 4.05
N VAL A 762 37.57 11.95 4.53
CA VAL A 762 36.36 11.87 5.37
C VAL A 762 36.85 11.76 6.81
N GLU A 763 36.66 12.81 7.59
CA GLU A 763 37.08 12.87 8.98
C GLU A 763 36.00 12.34 9.93
N TYR A 764 36.41 11.69 11.00
CA TYR A 764 35.51 11.08 11.98
C TYR A 764 35.94 11.36 13.41
N TYR A 765 34.99 11.82 14.21
CA TYR A 765 35.19 12.17 15.61
C TYR A 765 34.12 11.50 16.47
N ASN A 766 34.55 10.93 17.60
CA ASN A 766 33.70 10.24 18.57
C ASN A 766 34.11 10.52 20.04
N LEU A 767 34.74 11.68 20.28
CA LEU A 767 35.17 12.10 21.62
C LEU A 767 34.42 13.35 22.06
N ASN A 768 34.01 13.38 23.32
CA ASN A 768 33.31 14.52 23.93
C ASN A 768 34.28 15.61 24.42
N GLY A 769 33.83 16.86 24.50
CA GLY A 769 34.58 17.98 25.05
C GLY A 769 35.79 18.43 24.20
N ILE A 770 35.77 18.15 22.90
CA ILE A 770 36.89 18.44 21.99
C ILE A 770 36.69 19.78 21.26
N THR A 771 37.76 20.28 20.64
CA THR A 771 37.71 21.41 19.71
C THR A 771 38.20 20.94 18.35
N ILE A 772 37.35 21.10 17.34
CA ILE A 772 37.63 20.80 15.93
C ILE A 772 37.70 22.15 15.21
N GLU A 773 38.86 22.48 14.64
CA GLU A 773 39.08 23.81 14.09
C GLU A 773 40.08 23.86 12.94
N ASN A 774 39.89 24.83 12.03
CA ASN A 774 40.80 25.16 10.94
C ASN A 774 41.01 24.02 9.92
N ILE A 775 39.92 23.39 9.49
CA ILE A 775 39.93 22.33 8.47
C ILE A 775 39.41 22.92 7.15
N ASP A 776 40.17 22.76 6.07
CA ASP A 776 39.84 23.25 4.72
C ASP A 776 40.09 22.24 3.58
N ASP A 777 40.55 21.03 3.90
CA ASP A 777 40.93 19.95 2.96
C ASP A 777 40.12 18.65 3.17
N SER A 778 38.95 18.78 3.77
CA SER A 778 38.02 17.67 4.03
C SER A 778 36.80 17.69 3.12
N SER A 779 36.41 16.49 2.71
CA SER A 779 35.19 16.22 1.94
C SER A 779 33.97 16.10 2.84
N GLU A 780 34.15 15.55 4.04
CA GLU A 780 33.09 15.33 5.02
C GLU A 780 33.70 15.29 6.43
N ILE A 781 32.99 15.85 7.41
CA ILE A 781 33.28 15.66 8.83
C ILE A 781 32.10 14.98 9.48
N ILE A 782 32.33 13.82 10.10
CA ILE A 782 31.34 13.05 10.82
C ILE A 782 31.58 13.19 12.32
N LEU A 783 30.57 13.67 13.03
CA LEU A 783 30.52 13.72 14.49
C LEU A 783 29.54 12.65 14.95
N CYS A 784 30.02 11.65 15.68
CA CYS A 784 29.22 10.53 16.13
C CYS A 784 29.28 10.44 17.66
N ASP A 785 28.16 10.71 18.34
CA ASP A 785 28.12 10.81 19.82
C ASP A 785 29.18 11.79 20.39
N VAL A 786 29.33 12.94 19.72
CA VAL A 786 30.22 14.02 20.16
C VAL A 786 29.38 15.07 20.87
N ASN A 787 29.67 15.29 22.15
CA ASN A 787 28.91 16.18 23.01
C ASN A 787 29.79 17.25 23.64
N ASP A 788 29.18 18.38 24.00
CA ASP A 788 29.82 19.48 24.75
C ASP A 788 31.12 20.00 24.07
N SER A 789 31.15 20.00 22.73
CA SER A 789 32.33 20.28 21.92
C SER A 789 32.20 21.57 21.10
N ILE A 790 33.32 22.02 20.53
CA ILE A 790 33.42 23.23 19.72
C ILE A 790 33.86 22.86 18.30
N ILE A 791 33.15 23.35 17.28
CA ILE A 791 33.45 23.14 15.86
C ILE A 791 33.48 24.48 15.15
N ARG A 792 34.66 24.95 14.74
CA ARG A 792 34.79 26.32 14.23
C ARG A 792 35.83 26.53 13.14
N ASN A 793 35.62 27.55 12.32
CA ASN A 793 36.50 27.88 11.19
C ASN A 793 36.74 26.67 10.28
N ILE A 794 35.67 25.96 9.94
CA ILE A 794 35.67 24.87 8.98
C ILE A 794 35.27 25.42 7.61
N GLU A 795 36.03 25.10 6.56
CA GLU A 795 35.74 25.50 5.18
C GLU A 795 35.49 24.26 4.30
N MET A 796 34.30 24.20 3.70
CA MET A 796 33.88 23.09 2.81
C MET A 796 33.67 23.62 1.39
N LYS A 797 34.35 23.03 0.38
CA LYS A 797 34.29 23.47 -1.03
C LYS A 797 33.99 22.31 -1.99
N GLY A 798 32.75 22.14 -2.44
CA GLY A 798 32.44 21.12 -3.44
C GLY A 798 32.68 21.56 -4.89
N SER A 799 33.27 20.70 -5.72
CA SER A 799 33.18 20.83 -7.20
C SER A 799 32.68 19.56 -7.88
N GLU A 800 32.68 18.41 -7.18
CA GLU A 800 32.38 17.06 -7.70
C GLU A 800 31.35 16.31 -6.85
N GLY A 801 30.51 17.03 -6.08
CA GLY A 801 29.56 16.47 -5.13
C GLY A 801 29.79 16.99 -3.71
N GLU A 802 28.97 17.95 -3.30
CA GLU A 802 28.18 17.83 -2.08
C GLU A 802 28.88 17.35 -0.78
N ARG A 803 29.65 18.25 -0.20
CA ARG A 803 30.37 18.11 1.09
C ARG A 803 29.53 18.52 2.29
N GLY A 804 30.02 18.29 3.51
CA GLY A 804 29.35 18.79 4.71
C GLY A 804 29.85 18.29 6.06
N ILE A 805 29.16 18.72 7.11
CA ILE A 805 29.31 18.20 8.47
C ILE A 805 28.08 17.36 8.80
N LEU A 806 28.25 16.07 9.09
CA LEU A 806 27.19 15.17 9.55
C LEU A 806 27.36 14.93 11.06
N ALA A 807 26.42 15.41 11.86
CA ALA A 807 26.43 15.28 13.31
C ALA A 807 25.28 14.39 13.79
N VAL A 808 25.62 13.18 14.22
CA VAL A 808 24.70 12.13 14.65
C VAL A 808 24.81 11.94 16.15
N LEU A 809 23.68 12.00 16.86
CA LEU A 809 23.61 11.83 18.33
C LEU A 809 24.55 12.77 19.11
N SER A 810 24.84 13.93 18.53
CA SER A 810 25.89 14.84 18.98
C SER A 810 25.25 16.08 19.60
N ASN A 811 25.26 16.18 20.93
CA ASN A 811 24.44 17.16 21.66
C ASN A 811 25.26 18.28 22.30
N ARG A 812 24.64 19.45 22.50
CA ARG A 812 25.22 20.60 23.22
C ARG A 812 26.55 21.11 22.64
N ASN A 813 26.73 20.99 21.32
CA ASN A 813 27.91 21.49 20.64
C ASN A 813 27.72 22.94 20.16
N SER A 814 28.84 23.66 20.05
CA SER A 814 28.89 25.01 19.51
C SER A 814 29.59 25.00 18.15
N PHE A 815 28.83 25.28 17.11
CA PHE A 815 29.35 25.48 15.76
C PHE A 815 29.42 26.97 15.46
N TYR A 816 30.58 27.50 15.07
CA TYR A 816 30.67 28.92 14.72
C TYR A 816 31.73 29.25 13.65
N GLU A 817 31.45 30.26 12.83
CA GLU A 817 32.35 30.75 11.76
C GLU A 817 32.69 29.69 10.70
N ASN A 818 31.77 28.76 10.42
CA ASN A 818 31.96 27.74 9.38
C ASN A 818 31.48 28.25 8.02
N THR A 819 32.22 27.93 6.96
CA THR A 819 31.94 28.38 5.59
C THR A 819 31.76 27.21 4.64
N GLY A 820 30.79 27.34 3.73
CA GLY A 820 30.44 26.29 2.78
C GLY A 820 30.21 26.85 1.38
N ARG A 821 30.72 26.17 0.36
CA ARG A 821 30.45 26.48 -1.04
C ARG A 821 30.16 25.20 -1.82
N ASP A 822 29.07 25.17 -2.57
CA ASP A 822 28.70 24.05 -3.45
C ASP A 822 28.58 22.72 -2.64
N VAL A 823 27.89 22.78 -1.49
CA VAL A 823 27.81 21.70 -0.46
C VAL A 823 26.42 21.04 -0.41
N TYR A 824 26.33 19.78 0.05
CA TYR A 824 25.01 19.16 0.26
C TYR A 824 24.33 19.76 1.47
N SER A 825 25.00 19.68 2.60
CA SER A 825 24.56 20.22 3.87
C SER A 825 25.74 20.79 4.62
N MET A 826 25.78 22.11 4.86
CA MET A 826 26.89 22.66 5.65
C MET A 826 26.92 22.03 7.05
N THR A 827 25.75 21.80 7.65
CA THR A 827 25.64 20.98 8.86
C THR A 827 24.31 20.22 8.86
N TYR A 828 24.38 18.90 9.01
CA TYR A 828 23.25 18.01 9.17
C TYR A 828 23.23 17.48 10.61
N LEU A 829 22.26 17.93 11.40
CA LEU A 829 21.99 17.42 12.74
C LEU A 829 20.98 16.29 12.68
N LEU A 830 21.39 15.07 13.01
CA LEU A 830 20.50 13.91 13.09
C LEU A 830 20.47 13.38 14.52
N ARG A 831 19.30 13.43 15.18
CA ARG A 831 19.14 13.06 16.59
C ARG A 831 20.09 13.80 17.54
N SER A 832 20.38 15.05 17.21
CA SER A 832 21.42 15.88 17.82
C SER A 832 20.77 17.12 18.44
N ASN A 833 20.71 17.16 19.77
CA ASN A 833 19.91 18.12 20.52
C ASN A 833 20.75 19.24 21.17
N GLY A 834 20.13 20.42 21.34
CA GLY A 834 20.72 21.50 22.14
C GLY A 834 21.98 22.14 21.54
N ASN A 835 22.20 22.03 20.24
CA ASN A 835 23.37 22.59 19.56
C ASN A 835 23.15 24.06 19.18
N ASN A 836 24.22 24.86 19.17
CA ASN A 836 24.21 26.25 18.73
C ASN A 836 25.05 26.42 17.46
N LEU A 837 24.46 26.93 16.38
CA LEU A 837 25.09 27.13 15.09
C LEU A 837 25.02 28.62 14.76
N SER A 838 26.17 29.29 14.67
CA SER A 838 26.22 30.75 14.53
C SER A 838 27.27 31.24 13.52
N ASN A 839 27.03 32.39 12.90
CA ASN A 839 28.00 33.06 12.01
C ASN A 839 28.45 32.20 10.81
N TYR A 840 27.54 31.40 10.22
CA TYR A 840 27.86 30.64 9.02
C TYR A 840 27.85 31.52 7.77
N THR A 841 28.69 31.17 6.77
CA THR A 841 28.63 31.75 5.42
C THR A 841 28.55 30.62 4.40
N VAL A 842 27.36 30.38 3.83
CA VAL A 842 27.10 29.27 2.91
C VAL A 842 26.63 29.80 1.56
N ASN A 843 27.23 29.31 0.48
CA ASN A 843 26.88 29.69 -0.90
C ASN A 843 26.65 28.44 -1.77
N ASN A 844 25.48 28.37 -2.38
CA ASN A 844 25.02 27.27 -3.21
C ASN A 844 25.04 25.92 -2.45
N ALA A 845 24.03 25.69 -1.61
CA ALA A 845 23.84 24.40 -0.94
C ALA A 845 22.45 23.82 -1.22
N THR A 846 22.34 22.49 -1.17
CA THR A 846 21.05 21.79 -1.21
C THR A 846 20.31 21.98 0.12
N TYR A 847 21.04 21.88 1.23
CA TYR A 847 20.65 22.24 2.59
C TYR A 847 21.74 23.17 3.18
N GLY A 848 21.38 24.32 3.73
CA GLY A 848 22.35 25.10 4.53
C GLY A 848 22.58 24.39 5.85
N VAL A 849 21.53 24.31 6.66
CA VAL A 849 21.48 23.53 7.89
C VAL A 849 20.26 22.62 7.86
N MET A 850 20.48 21.31 8.04
CA MET A 850 19.41 20.34 8.22
C MET A 850 19.32 19.92 9.69
N VAL A 851 18.11 19.95 10.24
CA VAL A 851 17.78 19.58 11.62
C VAL A 851 16.76 18.46 11.56
N ASP A 852 17.13 17.25 11.97
CA ASP A 852 16.33 16.05 11.75
C ASP A 852 16.24 15.20 13.02
N ILE A 853 15.01 14.94 13.50
CA ILE A 853 14.74 14.29 14.80
C ILE A 853 15.57 14.95 15.92
N SER A 854 15.72 16.27 15.87
CA SER A 854 16.69 17.04 16.63
C SER A 854 16.02 18.25 17.26
N SER A 855 16.07 18.35 18.58
CA SER A 855 15.32 19.32 19.37
C SER A 855 16.21 20.32 20.12
N GLY A 856 15.67 21.52 20.37
CA GLY A 856 16.32 22.54 21.19
C GLY A 856 17.56 23.19 20.56
N ASN A 857 17.72 23.09 19.23
CA ASN A 857 18.87 23.67 18.53
C ASN A 857 18.62 25.15 18.16
N ILE A 858 19.71 25.92 18.07
CA ILE A 858 19.69 27.34 17.69
C ILE A 858 20.52 27.50 16.43
N VAL A 859 19.95 28.15 15.41
CA VAL A 859 20.65 28.57 14.19
C VAL A 859 20.53 30.08 14.06
N GLU A 860 21.66 30.79 14.11
CA GLU A 860 21.64 32.25 14.19
C GLU A 860 22.74 32.99 13.43
N ASN A 861 22.52 34.29 13.18
CA ASN A 861 23.52 35.25 12.71
C ASN A 861 24.28 34.83 11.44
N SER A 862 23.64 34.08 10.54
CA SER A 862 24.32 33.45 9.41
C SER A 862 23.82 33.94 8.05
N LEU A 863 24.70 33.93 7.05
CA LEU A 863 24.40 34.21 5.65
C LEU A 863 24.35 32.89 4.86
N ILE A 864 23.16 32.51 4.37
CA ILE A 864 22.96 31.24 3.67
C ILE A 864 22.27 31.49 2.32
N ILE A 865 22.92 31.12 1.23
CA ILE A 865 22.44 31.29 -0.14
C ILE A 865 22.25 29.90 -0.77
N THR A 866 21.01 29.51 -1.03
CA THR A 866 20.61 28.21 -1.61
C THR A 866 19.65 28.44 -2.80
N PRO A 867 20.15 28.58 -4.04
CA PRO A 867 19.31 28.90 -5.21
C PRO A 867 18.19 27.89 -5.51
N SER A 868 18.41 26.60 -5.22
CA SER A 868 17.46 25.51 -5.49
C SER A 868 17.18 24.62 -4.27
N GLY A 869 17.63 25.03 -3.08
CA GLY A 869 17.61 24.23 -1.86
C GLY A 869 17.00 24.94 -0.65
N TYR A 870 17.15 24.35 0.52
CA TYR A 870 16.66 24.89 1.79
C TYR A 870 17.82 25.50 2.59
N ALA A 871 17.70 26.76 2.98
CA ALA A 871 18.70 27.39 3.83
C ALA A 871 18.71 26.78 5.23
N VAL A 872 17.53 26.55 5.80
CA VAL A 872 17.36 25.77 7.03
C VAL A 872 16.16 24.84 6.83
N TYR A 873 16.37 23.54 7.06
CA TYR A 873 15.33 22.52 6.95
C TYR A 873 15.20 21.76 8.26
N VAL A 874 14.09 22.00 8.97
CA VAL A 874 13.72 21.28 10.19
C VAL A 874 12.73 20.18 9.81
N TYR A 875 13.09 18.93 10.09
CA TYR A 875 12.39 17.74 9.63
C TYR A 875 12.14 16.77 10.80
N ARG A 876 11.02 16.02 10.77
CA ARG A 876 10.65 14.91 11.68
C ARG A 876 10.88 15.15 13.19
N ASP A 877 9.85 15.26 14.02
CA ASP A 877 9.98 15.25 15.51
C ASP A 877 11.06 16.19 16.09
N SER A 878 11.25 17.34 15.45
CA SER A 878 12.28 18.31 15.79
C SER A 878 11.65 19.51 16.50
N ASP A 879 11.61 19.45 17.83
CA ASP A 879 10.87 20.40 18.66
C ASP A 879 11.76 21.50 19.26
N ASN A 880 11.15 22.64 19.61
CA ASN A 880 11.82 23.72 20.34
C ASN A 880 13.08 24.28 19.66
N ASN A 881 13.20 24.20 18.34
CA ASN A 881 14.32 24.77 17.60
C ASN A 881 14.08 26.26 17.30
N THR A 882 15.15 27.06 17.34
CA THR A 882 15.10 28.50 17.10
C THR A 882 15.96 28.88 15.90
N ILE A 883 15.36 29.55 14.92
CA ILE A 883 16.03 30.13 13.76
C ILE A 883 15.91 31.65 13.84
N GLN A 884 17.04 32.35 14.03
CA GLN A 884 17.00 33.80 14.29
C GLN A 884 18.11 34.61 13.65
N ASN A 885 17.82 35.87 13.31
CA ASN A 885 18.80 36.83 12.78
C ASN A 885 19.58 36.32 11.55
N MET A 886 18.93 35.51 10.71
CA MET A 886 19.53 34.93 9.50
C MET A 886 19.38 35.87 8.30
N ASN A 887 20.34 35.85 7.37
CA ASN A 887 20.21 36.43 6.03
C ASN A 887 20.19 35.29 5.01
N VAL A 888 19.02 35.04 4.43
CA VAL A 888 18.74 33.85 3.63
C VAL A 888 18.35 34.25 2.21
N THR A 889 18.95 33.61 1.22
CA THR A 889 18.42 33.60 -0.16
C THR A 889 18.08 32.16 -0.50
N GLY A 890 16.80 31.80 -0.46
CA GLY A 890 16.31 30.42 -0.44
C GLY A 890 15.19 30.24 0.58
N GLN A 891 14.83 28.98 0.88
CA GLN A 891 13.69 28.65 1.73
C GLN A 891 14.11 28.28 3.16
N ILE A 892 13.40 28.78 4.17
CA ILE A 892 13.38 28.20 5.54
C ILE A 892 12.15 27.30 5.64
N SER A 893 12.31 26.04 6.02
CA SER A 893 11.19 25.10 6.07
C SER A 893 11.19 24.24 7.33
N ILE A 894 10.01 24.06 7.91
CA ILE A 894 9.74 23.14 9.02
C ILE A 894 8.69 22.14 8.55
N TYR A 895 9.00 20.85 8.59
CA TYR A 895 8.15 19.80 8.05
C TYR A 895 8.08 18.56 8.95
N GLY A 896 6.89 18.27 9.49
CA GLY A 896 6.57 16.98 10.11
C GLY A 896 6.11 15.97 9.04
N SER A 897 6.57 14.72 9.07
CA SER A 897 6.09 13.69 8.12
C SER A 897 5.00 12.80 8.74
N TYR A 898 5.24 12.25 9.93
CA TYR A 898 4.35 11.31 10.63
C TYR A 898 3.96 11.74 12.05
N TRP A 899 4.76 12.63 12.64
CA TRP A 899 4.61 13.15 13.98
C TRP A 899 4.83 14.67 13.93
N THR A 900 4.13 15.41 14.80
CA THR A 900 4.10 16.88 14.76
C THR A 900 5.37 17.46 15.36
N ALA A 901 6.11 18.26 14.59
CA ALA A 901 7.15 19.12 15.17
C ALA A 901 6.49 20.30 15.90
N GLU A 902 6.88 20.58 17.13
CA GLU A 902 6.20 21.53 18.01
C GLU A 902 7.10 22.65 18.55
N ASN A 903 6.50 23.80 18.84
CA ASN A 903 7.11 24.90 19.59
C ASN A 903 8.40 25.48 18.96
N ASN A 904 8.52 25.40 17.64
CA ASN A 904 9.64 25.98 16.91
C ASN A 904 9.49 27.51 16.75
N ILE A 905 10.61 28.23 16.65
CA ILE A 905 10.65 29.70 16.58
C ILE A 905 11.44 30.14 15.35
N ILE A 906 10.84 31.02 14.55
CA ILE A 906 11.47 31.70 13.41
C ILE A 906 11.32 33.21 13.62
N ILE A 907 12.41 33.89 14.03
CA ILE A 907 12.35 35.29 14.46
C ILE A 907 13.45 36.19 13.88
N GLY A 908 13.09 37.38 13.40
CA GLY A 908 14.08 38.40 13.03
C GLY A 908 14.94 38.07 11.80
N ASN A 909 14.46 37.22 10.90
CA ASN A 909 15.22 36.79 9.73
C ASN A 909 14.94 37.66 8.49
N ASP A 910 15.96 37.85 7.66
CA ASP A 910 15.87 38.42 6.31
C ASP A 910 15.83 37.28 5.29
N VAL A 911 14.69 37.06 4.64
CA VAL A 911 14.48 35.91 3.73
C VAL A 911 14.13 36.41 2.34
N ASN A 912 14.94 36.07 1.35
CA ASN A 912 14.72 36.35 -0.06
C ASN A 912 14.29 35.08 -0.80
N GLY A 913 13.03 35.05 -1.25
CA GLY A 913 12.34 33.86 -1.77
C GLY A 913 12.56 33.52 -3.25
N THR A 914 13.57 34.09 -3.92
CA THR A 914 13.80 33.94 -5.37
C THR A 914 14.32 32.55 -5.84
N GLY A 915 14.19 31.51 -5.02
CA GLY A 915 14.68 30.14 -5.31
C GLY A 915 13.58 29.19 -5.80
N SER A 916 13.95 28.01 -6.32
CA SER A 916 12.99 27.06 -6.91
C SER A 916 11.86 26.69 -5.94
N GLY A 917 10.63 27.07 -6.28
CA GLY A 917 9.45 26.79 -5.47
C GLY A 917 8.78 28.03 -4.89
N ASP A 918 9.38 29.22 -5.04
CA ASP A 918 8.72 30.49 -4.74
C ASP A 918 8.27 30.57 -3.26
N ARG A 919 9.00 29.96 -2.31
CA ARG A 919 8.63 29.93 -0.87
C ARG A 919 9.74 30.52 -0.02
N GLY A 920 9.41 31.53 0.79
CA GLY A 920 10.34 32.09 1.77
C GLY A 920 10.38 31.26 3.05
N ILE A 921 9.22 31.12 3.71
CA ILE A 921 9.05 30.28 4.90
C ILE A 921 7.93 29.27 4.66
N SER A 922 8.15 27.99 4.98
CA SER A 922 7.12 26.95 4.83
C SER A 922 7.00 26.09 6.09
N ILE A 923 5.78 25.88 6.57
CA ILE A 923 5.44 25.03 7.70
C ILE A 923 4.48 23.92 7.22
N GLY A 924 4.95 22.67 7.19
CA GLY A 924 4.15 21.48 6.89
C GLY A 924 4.02 20.59 8.13
N ALA A 925 2.81 20.21 8.52
CA ALA A 925 2.53 19.31 9.65
C ALA A 925 3.33 19.59 10.97
N ALA A 926 3.52 20.87 11.31
CA ALA A 926 4.13 21.32 12.57
C ALA A 926 3.20 22.30 13.30
N THR A 927 3.09 22.20 14.63
CA THR A 927 2.12 22.95 15.44
C THR A 927 2.82 23.89 16.42
N PHE A 928 2.13 24.94 16.86
CA PHE A 928 2.66 25.92 17.82
C PHE A 928 3.96 26.60 17.39
N THR A 929 4.23 26.68 16.08
CA THR A 929 5.38 27.41 15.55
C THR A 929 5.12 28.92 15.61
N LEU A 930 6.09 29.68 16.13
CA LEU A 930 6.08 31.13 16.17
C LEU A 930 6.92 31.70 15.01
N ILE A 931 6.28 32.44 14.11
CA ILE A 931 6.91 33.14 12.98
C ILE A 931 6.73 34.65 13.18
N GLN A 932 7.77 35.31 13.68
CA GLN A 932 7.67 36.69 14.14
C GLN A 932 8.79 37.61 13.62
N GLU A 933 8.47 38.87 13.33
CA GLU A 933 9.48 39.93 13.04
C GLU A 933 10.43 39.61 11.87
N ASN A 934 10.03 38.76 10.93
CA ASN A 934 10.83 38.43 9.75
C ASN A 934 10.60 39.45 8.61
N ARG A 935 11.65 39.79 7.85
CA ARG A 935 11.58 40.56 6.60
C ARG A 935 11.62 39.60 5.41
N ILE A 936 10.52 39.51 4.68
CA ILE A 936 10.37 38.61 3.53
C ILE A 936 10.42 39.43 2.24
N TYR A 937 11.39 39.12 1.38
CA TYR A 937 11.60 39.75 0.07
C TYR A 937 11.26 38.74 -1.03
N ASN A 938 10.42 39.11 -2.01
CA ASN A 938 10.16 38.26 -3.18
C ASN A 938 9.76 36.80 -2.84
N GLY A 939 8.95 36.61 -1.80
CA GLY A 939 8.66 35.30 -1.21
C GLY A 939 7.39 35.30 -0.38
N GLU A 940 6.93 34.10 -0.02
CA GLU A 940 5.71 33.89 0.77
C GLU A 940 5.97 33.11 2.08
N ILE A 941 5.00 33.19 3.00
CA ILE A 941 4.90 32.32 4.18
C ILE A 941 3.75 31.32 3.95
N GLN A 942 4.05 30.03 3.91
CA GLN A 942 3.06 28.96 3.81
C GLN A 942 2.94 28.20 5.14
N VAL A 943 1.72 27.99 5.60
CA VAL A 943 1.40 27.25 6.83
C VAL A 943 0.28 26.25 6.56
N TYR A 944 0.65 24.98 6.38
CA TYR A 944 -0.30 23.90 6.12
C TYR A 944 -0.84 23.25 7.41
N ALA A 945 -0.22 23.52 8.55
CA ALA A 945 -0.55 22.91 9.83
C ALA A 945 -1.35 23.83 10.76
N SER A 946 -1.86 23.28 11.86
CA SER A 946 -2.77 23.96 12.79
C SER A 946 -2.03 24.60 13.99
N GLY A 947 -2.60 25.64 14.59
CA GLY A 947 -2.14 26.20 15.86
C GLY A 947 -0.86 27.04 15.80
N ASN A 948 -0.48 27.57 14.64
CA ASN A 948 0.74 28.38 14.44
C ASN A 948 0.46 29.89 14.55
N ASN A 949 1.48 30.68 14.87
CA ASN A 949 1.39 32.14 14.99
C ASN A 949 2.30 32.83 13.97
N VAL A 950 1.69 33.55 13.03
CA VAL A 950 2.36 34.38 12.02
C VAL A 950 2.09 35.84 12.35
N SER A 951 3.03 36.52 12.99
CA SER A 951 2.81 37.89 13.45
C SER A 951 3.97 38.85 13.26
N TYR A 952 3.68 40.13 13.08
CA TYR A 952 4.69 41.19 12.97
C TYR A 952 5.73 40.99 11.83
N ASN A 953 5.43 40.19 10.81
CA ASN A 953 6.33 40.02 9.66
C ASN A 953 6.15 41.14 8.64
N ASN A 954 7.21 41.51 7.93
CA ASN A 954 7.24 42.58 6.94
C ASN A 954 7.53 42.01 5.54
N PHE A 955 6.57 42.11 4.64
CA PHE A 955 6.65 41.63 3.26
C PHE A 955 6.95 42.78 2.31
N THR A 956 7.97 42.61 1.48
CA THR A 956 8.38 43.59 0.46
C THR A 956 8.65 42.95 -0.90
N GLY A 957 8.44 43.72 -1.97
CA GLY A 957 8.66 43.24 -3.35
C GLY A 957 7.47 42.46 -3.90
N THR A 958 7.74 41.30 -4.51
CA THR A 958 6.71 40.44 -5.12
C THR A 958 6.36 39.25 -4.23
N CYS A 959 5.15 38.70 -4.34
CA CYS A 959 4.82 37.43 -3.71
C CYS A 959 4.69 36.39 -4.80
N SER A 960 5.36 35.27 -4.60
CA SER A 960 5.81 34.36 -5.65
C SER A 960 4.76 33.26 -5.96
N GLY A 961 3.76 33.06 -5.08
CA GLY A 961 2.66 32.10 -5.24
C GLY A 961 1.26 32.68 -5.45
N TRP A 962 1.11 33.86 -6.05
CA TRP A 962 -0.16 34.62 -6.13
C TRP A 962 -0.70 35.14 -4.78
N GLN A 963 -0.07 34.74 -3.65
CA GLN A 963 -0.37 35.06 -2.25
C GLN A 963 0.92 35.28 -1.45
N CYS A 964 0.88 36.07 -0.37
CA CYS A 964 2.04 36.35 0.48
C CYS A 964 2.00 35.54 1.79
N VAL A 965 0.80 35.29 2.32
CA VAL A 965 0.57 34.36 3.42
C VAL A 965 -0.50 33.37 2.99
N ARG A 966 -0.17 32.07 3.04
CA ARG A 966 -1.10 30.99 2.74
C ARG A 966 -1.21 30.07 3.94
N CYS A 967 -2.37 30.04 4.58
CA CYS A 967 -2.70 29.10 5.66
C CYS A 967 -3.76 28.10 5.19
N SER A 968 -3.67 26.84 5.60
CA SER A 968 -4.73 25.84 5.36
C SER A 968 -5.08 24.95 6.55
N GLY A 969 -4.23 24.92 7.59
CA GLY A 969 -4.56 24.28 8.87
C GLY A 969 -5.54 25.11 9.71
N GLU A 970 -5.91 24.61 10.88
CA GLU A 970 -6.89 25.21 11.80
C GLU A 970 -6.25 25.99 12.96
N ASN A 971 -7.00 26.87 13.64
CA ASN A 971 -6.53 27.62 14.82
C ASN A 971 -5.21 28.40 14.64
N ASN A 972 -4.84 28.78 13.41
CA ASN A 972 -3.67 29.63 13.18
C ASN A 972 -4.00 31.11 13.47
N LEU A 973 -3.03 31.84 14.02
CA LEU A 973 -3.11 33.28 14.26
C LEU A 973 -2.28 34.03 13.21
N ILE A 974 -2.92 34.90 12.43
CA ILE A 974 -2.27 35.79 11.46
C ILE A 974 -2.50 37.24 11.91
N TYR A 975 -1.50 37.85 12.56
CA TYR A 975 -1.68 39.08 13.33
C TYR A 975 -0.61 40.15 13.06
N LYS A 976 -1.02 41.39 12.73
CA LYS A 976 -0.09 42.54 12.59
C LYS A 976 1.07 42.34 11.61
N ASN A 977 0.85 41.60 10.52
CA ASN A 977 1.82 41.57 9.43
C ASN A 977 1.70 42.82 8.54
N PHE A 978 2.81 43.27 7.97
CA PHE A 978 2.92 44.47 7.14
C PHE A 978 3.24 44.07 5.70
N PHE A 979 2.48 44.58 4.74
CA PHE A 979 2.61 44.25 3.32
C PHE A 979 2.87 45.51 2.50
N ASN A 980 4.09 45.62 1.96
CA ASN A 980 4.53 46.70 1.07
C ASN A 980 4.98 46.12 -0.28
N LEU A 981 3.99 45.81 -1.13
CA LEU A 981 4.19 45.04 -2.35
C LEU A 981 4.39 45.96 -3.57
N SER A 982 5.28 45.57 -4.48
CA SER A 982 5.62 46.33 -5.68
C SER A 982 4.72 46.03 -6.90
N SER A 983 3.90 44.97 -6.84
CA SER A 983 2.92 44.58 -7.86
C SER A 983 1.63 44.04 -7.21
N GLN A 984 0.50 44.07 -7.94
CA GLN A 984 -0.76 43.54 -7.41
C GLN A 984 -0.76 41.99 -7.40
N PRO A 985 -1.10 41.31 -6.29
CA PRO A 985 -1.33 39.88 -6.27
C PRO A 985 -2.63 39.60 -7.01
N TYR A 986 -2.58 38.70 -7.98
CA TYR A 986 -3.73 38.35 -8.82
C TYR A 986 -4.85 37.60 -8.07
N LEU A 987 -4.57 36.97 -6.91
CA LEU A 987 -5.52 36.17 -6.12
C LEU A 987 -5.66 36.59 -4.64
N GLY A 988 -4.94 37.64 -4.20
CA GLY A 988 -5.02 38.16 -2.83
C GLY A 988 -3.77 37.97 -1.99
N ALA A 989 -3.51 38.87 -1.04
CA ALA A 989 -2.28 38.84 -0.24
C ALA A 989 -2.29 37.77 0.88
N ILE A 990 -3.47 37.42 1.39
CA ILE A 990 -3.65 36.39 2.43
C ILE A 990 -4.72 35.38 1.97
N LEU A 991 -4.36 34.10 1.92
CA LEU A 991 -5.30 32.98 1.72
C LEU A 991 -5.40 32.16 3.00
N VAL A 992 -6.63 31.86 3.42
CA VAL A 992 -6.87 31.03 4.60
C VAL A 992 -7.88 29.93 4.29
N GLY A 993 -7.42 28.69 4.32
CA GLY A 993 -8.25 27.48 4.41
C GLY A 993 -8.37 27.02 5.87
N GLY A 994 -9.46 26.32 6.21
CA GLY A 994 -9.76 25.85 7.58
C GLY A 994 -10.78 26.72 8.31
N THR A 995 -11.51 26.14 9.29
CA THR A 995 -12.73 26.77 9.83
C THR A 995 -12.52 27.71 11.03
N THR A 996 -11.35 27.68 11.65
CA THR A 996 -11.09 28.27 12.99
C THR A 996 -9.89 29.22 13.05
N ASN A 997 -9.35 29.65 11.90
CA ASN A 997 -8.20 30.56 11.86
C ASN A 997 -8.58 32.00 12.21
N ASN A 998 -7.69 32.70 12.93
CA ASN A 998 -7.87 34.10 13.31
C ASN A 998 -6.95 35.00 12.48
N VAL A 999 -7.53 35.91 11.69
CA VAL A 999 -6.81 36.93 10.92
C VAL A 999 -7.21 38.31 11.43
N SER A 1000 -6.29 39.06 12.01
CA SER A 1000 -6.62 40.38 12.57
C SER A 1000 -5.47 41.38 12.50
N ARG A 1001 -5.82 42.67 12.30
CA ARG A 1001 -4.90 43.83 12.34
C ARG A 1001 -3.69 43.76 11.39
N ASN A 1002 -3.82 43.16 10.20
CA ASN A 1002 -2.76 43.18 9.18
C ASN A 1002 -2.80 44.49 8.36
N TYR A 1003 -1.65 45.00 7.91
CA TYR A 1003 -1.50 46.32 7.29
C TYR A 1003 -1.03 46.22 5.83
N PHE A 1004 -1.71 46.90 4.90
CA PHE A 1004 -1.40 46.91 3.46
C PHE A 1004 -1.14 48.33 2.96
N ALA A 1005 -0.01 48.56 2.27
CA ALA A 1005 0.40 49.91 1.86
C ALA A 1005 -0.11 50.35 0.48
N THR A 1006 -0.31 49.44 -0.50
CA THR A 1006 -0.39 49.84 -1.92
C THR A 1006 -1.33 49.00 -2.82
N THR A 1007 -2.20 48.13 -2.30
CA THR A 1007 -2.80 47.06 -3.14
C THR A 1007 -4.28 46.73 -2.87
N ILE A 1008 -4.97 46.21 -3.91
CA ILE A 1008 -6.31 45.57 -3.81
C ILE A 1008 -6.16 44.28 -2.97
N VAL A 1009 -6.92 44.19 -1.88
CA VAL A 1009 -6.86 43.04 -0.97
C VAL A 1009 -7.98 42.07 -1.31
N ARG A 1010 -7.60 40.84 -1.65
CA ARG A 1010 -8.50 39.69 -1.76
C ARG A 1010 -8.14 38.71 -0.65
N VAL A 1011 -9.14 38.26 0.10
CA VAL A 1011 -9.02 37.19 1.11
C VAL A 1011 -9.96 36.09 0.66
N GLU A 1012 -9.41 34.93 0.30
CA GLU A 1012 -10.18 33.80 -0.21
C GLU A 1012 -10.28 32.69 0.84
N SER A 1013 -11.40 31.96 0.86
CA SER A 1013 -11.56 30.72 1.61
C SER A 1013 -11.62 29.54 0.63
N GLY A 1014 -10.79 28.52 0.86
CA GLY A 1014 -10.57 27.44 -0.11
C GLY A 1014 -11.45 26.19 0.03
N ASN A 1015 -12.44 26.15 0.93
CA ASN A 1015 -13.21 24.93 1.22
C ASN A 1015 -14.70 25.21 1.54
N VAL A 1016 -15.57 24.30 1.10
CA VAL A 1016 -17.05 24.37 1.17
C VAL A 1016 -17.62 24.23 2.60
N GLY A 1017 -16.77 23.97 3.59
CA GLY A 1017 -17.08 24.01 5.03
C GLY A 1017 -16.53 25.31 5.60
N CYS A 1018 -17.40 26.24 5.91
CA CYS A 1018 -17.02 27.63 6.04
C CYS A 1018 -16.60 28.00 7.48
N GLY A 1019 -15.47 28.70 7.62
CA GLY A 1019 -14.94 29.14 8.91
C GLY A 1019 -15.46 30.49 9.40
N ASN A 1020 -15.35 30.71 10.71
CA ASN A 1020 -15.68 31.98 11.37
C ASN A 1020 -14.48 32.95 11.31
N LEU A 1021 -14.60 34.05 10.56
CA LEU A 1021 -13.63 35.13 10.57
C LEU A 1021 -13.96 36.11 11.71
N TYR A 1022 -13.28 36.02 12.85
CA TYR A 1022 -13.36 37.04 13.91
C TYR A 1022 -12.20 38.03 13.76
N GLY A 1023 -12.40 39.16 13.09
CA GLY A 1023 -11.34 40.17 13.01
C GLY A 1023 -11.64 41.40 12.17
N VAL A 1024 -11.14 42.55 12.64
CA VAL A 1024 -11.11 43.83 11.93
C VAL A 1024 -10.01 43.80 10.85
N LEU A 1025 -10.41 43.94 9.59
CA LEU A 1025 -9.51 44.11 8.44
C LEU A 1025 -9.27 45.62 8.21
N ASN A 1026 -8.16 46.16 8.73
CA ASN A 1026 -7.80 47.56 8.51
C ASN A 1026 -7.12 47.75 7.16
N VAL A 1027 -7.86 48.24 6.17
CA VAL A 1027 -7.32 48.67 4.88
C VAL A 1027 -7.08 50.18 4.95
N SER A 1028 -5.82 50.62 4.84
CA SER A 1028 -5.46 52.04 4.75
C SER A 1028 -4.93 52.35 3.35
N GLY A 1029 -5.78 52.90 2.47
CA GLY A 1029 -5.38 53.31 1.11
C GLY A 1029 -6.57 53.38 0.13
N PRO A 1030 -6.42 54.05 -1.02
CA PRO A 1030 -7.48 54.20 -2.01
C PRO A 1030 -7.60 52.94 -2.87
N THR A 1031 -8.19 51.84 -2.36
CA THR A 1031 -8.42 50.63 -3.16
C THR A 1031 -9.64 49.81 -2.69
N GLY A 1032 -10.34 49.20 -3.65
CA GLY A 1032 -11.53 48.38 -3.43
C GLY A 1032 -11.25 46.96 -2.93
N ILE A 1033 -12.23 46.37 -2.24
CA ILE A 1033 -12.24 45.00 -1.70
C ILE A 1033 -13.13 44.14 -2.61
N ILE A 1034 -12.65 42.96 -3.03
CA ILE A 1034 -13.45 41.99 -3.80
C ILE A 1034 -13.67 40.76 -2.91
N ASN A 1035 -14.93 40.51 -2.53
CA ASN A 1035 -15.35 39.33 -1.77
C ASN A 1035 -16.01 38.31 -2.72
N THR A 1036 -15.51 37.08 -2.79
CA THR A 1036 -16.14 36.00 -3.57
C THR A 1036 -16.32 34.75 -2.71
N SER A 1037 -17.59 34.49 -2.35
CA SER A 1037 -18.24 33.24 -1.91
C SER A 1037 -17.91 32.60 -0.55
N CYS A 1038 -19.00 32.27 0.16
CA CYS A 1038 -19.17 31.38 1.33
C CYS A 1038 -18.60 31.83 2.70
N PHE A 1039 -19.38 32.64 3.44
CA PHE A 1039 -19.23 32.90 4.88
C PHE A 1039 -20.60 32.71 5.60
N PRO A 1040 -20.78 31.71 6.48
CA PRO A 1040 -21.95 31.52 7.32
C PRO A 1040 -21.68 31.96 8.78
N GLY A 1041 -20.48 32.48 9.07
CA GLY A 1041 -20.25 33.31 10.24
C GLY A 1041 -20.62 34.76 9.91
N ASN A 1042 -21.35 35.43 10.79
CA ASN A 1042 -21.56 36.87 10.71
C ASN A 1042 -20.19 37.55 10.56
N ILE A 1043 -19.95 38.25 9.45
CA ILE A 1043 -18.92 39.31 9.44
C ILE A 1043 -19.45 40.33 10.44
N THR A 1044 -19.01 40.28 11.70
CA THR A 1044 -19.59 41.11 12.75
C THR A 1044 -19.20 42.57 12.59
N GLU A 1045 -18.07 42.88 11.94
CA GLU A 1045 -17.63 44.25 11.61
C GLU A 1045 -16.53 44.24 10.53
N MET A 1046 -16.65 45.08 9.51
CA MET A 1046 -15.58 45.41 8.56
C MET A 1046 -15.32 46.92 8.68
N GLU A 1047 -14.13 47.32 9.14
CA GLU A 1047 -13.77 48.74 9.28
C GLU A 1047 -12.82 49.16 8.16
N ILE A 1048 -13.31 49.99 7.24
CA ILE A 1048 -12.48 50.68 6.25
C ILE A 1048 -12.17 52.06 6.82
N PHE A 1049 -10.93 52.28 7.24
CA PHE A 1049 -10.49 53.61 7.68
C PHE A 1049 -9.98 54.39 6.47
N PRO A 1050 -10.51 55.60 6.19
CA PRO A 1050 -9.76 56.53 5.36
C PRO A 1050 -8.42 56.81 6.05
N THR A 1051 -7.37 56.99 5.25
CA THR A 1051 -5.98 57.19 5.67
C THR A 1051 -5.86 58.01 6.96
N PRO A 1052 -4.99 57.61 7.91
CA PRO A 1052 -4.92 58.26 9.21
C PRO A 1052 -4.43 59.70 9.05
N VAL A 1053 -5.28 60.65 9.42
CA VAL A 1053 -4.84 61.92 10.02
C VAL A 1053 -5.14 61.79 11.51
N TYR A 1054 -4.12 62.03 12.32
CA TYR A 1054 -4.13 61.94 13.77
C TYR A 1054 -5.37 62.62 14.40
N GLU A 1055 -6.00 61.90 15.34
CA GLU A 1055 -6.94 62.36 16.39
C GLU A 1055 -7.83 63.59 16.08
N SER A 1056 -9.14 63.38 15.85
CA SER A 1056 -10.22 64.24 16.40
C SER A 1056 -11.63 63.69 16.15
N SER A 1057 -12.43 63.68 17.22
CA SER A 1057 -13.92 63.64 17.32
C SER A 1057 -14.76 62.95 16.22
N ASN A 1058 -15.26 61.76 16.58
CA ASN A 1058 -16.15 60.82 15.89
C ASN A 1058 -17.26 61.39 14.97
N ALA A 1059 -17.04 61.26 13.66
CA ALA A 1059 -18.07 60.89 12.70
C ALA A 1059 -17.48 59.85 11.73
N SER A 1060 -18.10 58.69 11.56
CA SER A 1060 -17.63 57.63 10.65
C SER A 1060 -18.75 57.20 9.71
N CYS A 1061 -18.46 57.16 8.40
CA CYS A 1061 -19.41 56.68 7.40
C CYS A 1061 -19.15 55.18 7.16
N ARG A 1062 -20.10 54.32 7.54
CA ARG A 1062 -20.03 52.85 7.44
C ARG A 1062 -21.06 52.35 6.42
N ALA A 1063 -20.67 51.43 5.53
CA ALA A 1063 -21.59 50.76 4.60
C ALA A 1063 -21.73 49.29 5.00
N TYR A 1064 -22.96 48.77 5.03
CA TYR A 1064 -23.25 47.36 5.34
C TYR A 1064 -23.83 46.66 4.12
N TYR A 1065 -23.30 45.47 3.83
CA TYR A 1065 -23.86 44.54 2.85
C TYR A 1065 -24.34 43.31 3.61
N THR A 1066 -25.65 43.04 3.58
CA THR A 1066 -26.21 41.84 4.24
C THR A 1066 -26.84 40.95 3.18
N HIS A 1067 -26.52 39.66 3.23
CA HIS A 1067 -27.08 38.64 2.36
C HIS A 1067 -27.83 37.63 3.22
N GLU A 1068 -29.15 37.63 3.13
CA GLU A 1068 -30.00 36.51 3.55
C GLU A 1068 -30.44 35.79 2.26
N ASP A 1069 -30.26 34.48 2.17
CA ASP A 1069 -30.42 33.65 0.96
C ASP A 1069 -31.79 32.92 0.96
N PRO A 1070 -32.37 32.33 -0.13
CA PRO A 1070 -32.15 32.43 -1.58
C PRO A 1070 -33.47 32.54 -2.39
N TYR A 1071 -34.50 33.34 -2.05
CA TYR A 1071 -35.65 33.52 -2.97
C TYR A 1071 -36.25 34.93 -2.88
N ASP A 1072 -35.86 35.76 -3.85
CA ASP A 1072 -36.41 37.07 -4.23
C ASP A 1072 -36.21 38.28 -3.30
N ALA A 1073 -35.74 39.37 -3.92
CA ALA A 1073 -35.45 40.73 -3.41
C ALA A 1073 -34.16 40.92 -2.57
N GLN A 1074 -33.11 41.46 -3.21
CA GLN A 1074 -31.89 41.96 -2.56
C GLN A 1074 -32.15 43.34 -1.92
N ARG A 1075 -31.67 43.55 -0.68
CA ARG A 1075 -31.77 44.82 0.06
C ARG A 1075 -30.37 45.31 0.43
N VAL A 1076 -29.98 46.48 -0.06
CA VAL A 1076 -28.76 47.18 0.37
C VAL A 1076 -29.19 48.25 1.37
N GLU A 1077 -28.76 48.12 2.63
CA GLU A 1077 -29.15 49.03 3.70
C GLU A 1077 -27.95 49.89 4.12
N PHE A 1078 -28.05 51.21 3.91
CA PHE A 1078 -27.03 52.17 4.32
C PHE A 1078 -27.34 52.66 5.73
N ARG A 1079 -26.41 52.45 6.68
CA ARG A 1079 -26.57 52.88 8.08
C ARG A 1079 -25.48 53.85 8.48
N TRP A 1080 -25.90 55.01 8.94
CA TRP A 1080 -25.01 56.11 9.33
C TRP A 1080 -24.94 56.20 10.85
N TYR A 1081 -23.73 56.40 11.39
CA TYR A 1081 -23.50 56.50 12.83
C TYR A 1081 -22.77 57.80 13.15
N VAL A 1082 -23.35 58.56 14.07
CA VAL A 1082 -22.67 59.66 14.77
C VAL A 1082 -22.74 59.32 16.26
N ASN A 1083 -21.58 59.15 16.91
CA ASN A 1083 -21.47 58.78 18.33
C ASN A 1083 -22.29 57.54 18.75
N GLY A 1084 -22.47 56.56 17.85
CA GLY A 1084 -23.16 55.30 18.15
C GLY A 1084 -24.70 55.38 18.18
N VAL A 1085 -25.31 56.51 17.81
CA VAL A 1085 -26.78 56.65 17.72
C VAL A 1085 -27.27 56.43 16.28
N HIS A 1086 -28.34 55.65 16.14
CA HIS A 1086 -28.94 55.18 14.88
C HIS A 1086 -29.81 56.27 14.24
N LEU A 1087 -29.54 56.65 12.99
CA LEU A 1087 -30.42 57.50 12.16
C LEU A 1087 -31.21 56.64 11.14
N PRO A 1088 -32.32 57.14 10.56
CA PRO A 1088 -33.23 56.33 9.72
C PRO A 1088 -32.56 55.88 8.42
N ALA A 1089 -32.75 54.61 8.05
CA ALA A 1089 -32.23 54.01 6.82
C ALA A 1089 -33.02 54.46 5.57
N TYR A 1090 -32.35 54.56 4.42
CA TYR A 1090 -32.98 54.73 3.11
C TYR A 1090 -32.92 53.43 2.32
N ASP A 1091 -34.05 53.01 1.75
CA ASP A 1091 -34.22 51.75 1.01
C ASP A 1091 -34.08 51.97 -0.51
N GLY A 1092 -33.14 51.26 -1.14
CA GLY A 1092 -33.02 51.17 -2.60
C GLY A 1092 -33.05 49.72 -3.08
N TYR A 1093 -33.91 49.40 -4.04
CA TYR A 1093 -34.02 48.07 -4.66
C TYR A 1093 -33.31 48.05 -6.02
N GLY A 1094 -32.37 47.12 -6.21
CA GLY A 1094 -31.71 46.86 -7.49
C GLY A 1094 -31.60 45.36 -7.75
N SER A 1095 -31.85 44.92 -9.00
CA SER A 1095 -31.78 43.52 -9.42
C SER A 1095 -30.38 43.18 -9.96
N GLY A 1096 -29.61 42.35 -9.25
CA GLY A 1096 -28.21 42.08 -9.56
C GLY A 1096 -27.95 41.04 -10.68
N ALA A 1097 -27.01 41.36 -11.55
CA ALA A 1097 -26.10 40.40 -12.19
C ALA A 1097 -24.72 40.48 -11.51
N ARG A 1098 -23.86 39.46 -11.68
CA ARG A 1098 -22.49 39.42 -11.11
C ARG A 1098 -21.71 40.67 -11.53
N ASP A 1099 -20.97 41.28 -10.58
CA ASP A 1099 -20.10 42.48 -10.69
C ASP A 1099 -20.71 43.83 -10.21
N SER A 1100 -21.22 43.89 -8.97
CA SER A 1100 -21.66 45.15 -8.34
C SER A 1100 -20.57 45.82 -7.47
N TRP A 1101 -20.44 47.15 -7.54
CA TRP A 1101 -19.41 47.96 -6.86
C TRP A 1101 -20.05 49.06 -5.99
N ILE A 1102 -19.43 49.46 -4.87
CA ILE A 1102 -19.89 50.58 -4.04
C ILE A 1102 -18.77 51.63 -3.96
N GLU A 1103 -19.12 52.89 -4.20
CA GLU A 1103 -18.20 54.04 -4.11
C GLU A 1103 -18.71 55.01 -3.04
N THR A 1104 -17.85 55.38 -2.10
CA THR A 1104 -18.14 56.35 -1.03
C THR A 1104 -17.14 57.49 -1.07
N ASN A 1105 -17.61 58.72 -0.87
CA ASN A 1105 -16.76 59.90 -0.78
C ASN A 1105 -17.16 60.74 0.44
N VAL A 1106 -16.17 61.27 1.15
CA VAL A 1106 -16.40 62.11 2.34
C VAL A 1106 -15.73 63.45 2.10
N SER A 1107 -16.53 64.52 2.05
CA SER A 1107 -15.99 65.88 1.98
C SER A 1107 -15.91 66.47 3.39
N LEU A 1108 -14.70 66.60 3.93
CA LEU A 1108 -14.46 67.36 5.15
C LEU A 1108 -14.12 68.83 4.80
N PRO A 1109 -14.53 69.82 5.61
CA PRO A 1109 -14.02 71.18 5.49
C PRO A 1109 -12.50 71.18 5.74
N ALA A 1110 -11.77 72.07 5.07
CA ALA A 1110 -10.30 72.04 5.01
C ALA A 1110 -9.55 72.31 6.34
N ASN A 1111 -10.23 72.47 7.48
CA ASN A 1111 -9.65 72.67 8.81
C ASN A 1111 -10.51 71.96 9.89
N GLU A 1112 -9.88 71.55 10.99
CA GLU A 1112 -10.47 70.85 12.15
C GLU A 1112 -11.90 71.30 12.49
N SER A 1113 -12.85 70.35 12.52
CA SER A 1113 -14.27 70.62 12.78
C SER A 1113 -14.58 70.75 14.27
N SER A 1114 -15.46 71.70 14.62
CA SER A 1114 -15.95 71.98 15.97
C SER A 1114 -17.40 71.49 16.14
N ALA A 1115 -17.87 71.35 17.39
CA ALA A 1115 -19.28 71.05 17.67
C ALA A 1115 -20.21 72.08 17.00
N GLY A 1116 -21.13 71.59 16.16
CA GLY A 1116 -22.02 72.41 15.30
C GLY A 1116 -21.66 72.45 13.80
N ASP A 1117 -20.57 71.81 13.37
CA ASP A 1117 -20.23 71.70 11.94
C ASP A 1117 -21.00 70.58 11.22
N ASN A 1118 -21.28 70.80 9.92
CA ASN A 1118 -22.03 69.90 9.05
C ASN A 1118 -21.07 69.03 8.22
N ILE A 1119 -21.08 67.71 8.43
CA ILE A 1119 -20.31 66.76 7.62
C ILE A 1119 -21.23 66.15 6.55
N THR A 1120 -20.81 66.19 5.29
CA THR A 1120 -21.55 65.58 4.17
C THR A 1120 -20.82 64.31 3.70
N CYS A 1121 -21.52 63.18 3.74
CA CYS A 1121 -21.07 61.93 3.15
C CYS A 1121 -21.90 61.61 1.89
N GLU A 1122 -21.21 61.18 0.83
CA GLU A 1122 -21.82 60.81 -0.45
C GLU A 1122 -21.57 59.33 -0.74
N ALA A 1123 -22.57 58.61 -1.24
CA ALA A 1123 -22.40 57.23 -1.71
C ALA A 1123 -23.22 56.92 -2.98
N ARG A 1124 -22.72 56.00 -3.80
CA ARG A 1124 -23.46 55.41 -4.94
C ARG A 1124 -23.04 53.96 -5.19
N ALA A 1125 -23.92 53.17 -5.79
CA ALA A 1125 -23.69 51.77 -6.14
C ALA A 1125 -23.66 51.57 -7.66
N TYR A 1126 -22.91 50.60 -8.14
CA TYR A 1126 -22.86 50.15 -9.53
C TYR A 1126 -23.47 48.76 -9.60
N ASP A 1127 -24.45 48.55 -10.49
CA ASP A 1127 -25.19 47.28 -10.60
C ASP A 1127 -24.63 46.31 -11.65
N GLY A 1128 -23.43 46.61 -12.16
CA GLY A 1128 -22.80 45.88 -13.27
C GLY A 1128 -22.99 46.55 -14.63
N ALA A 1129 -23.94 47.48 -14.79
CA ALA A 1129 -24.17 48.21 -16.04
C ALA A 1129 -24.24 49.75 -15.87
N HIS A 1130 -24.72 50.24 -14.73
CA HIS A 1130 -24.84 51.68 -14.46
C HIS A 1130 -24.53 52.03 -13.00
N TRP A 1131 -24.02 53.24 -12.78
CA TRP A 1131 -23.91 53.82 -11.44
C TRP A 1131 -25.24 54.45 -11.05
N THR A 1132 -25.69 54.22 -9.82
CA THR A 1132 -26.79 54.96 -9.21
C THR A 1132 -26.38 56.42 -8.98
N GLU A 1133 -27.36 57.30 -8.80
CA GLU A 1133 -27.09 58.69 -8.42
C GLU A 1133 -26.42 58.75 -7.04
N TRP A 1134 -25.60 59.79 -6.81
CA TRP A 1134 -25.00 60.06 -5.51
C TRP A 1134 -26.09 60.45 -4.51
N VAL A 1135 -26.10 59.76 -3.38
CA VAL A 1135 -26.97 60.07 -2.25
C VAL A 1135 -26.15 60.78 -1.20
N ASN A 1136 -26.63 61.96 -0.79
CA ASN A 1136 -25.93 62.87 0.11
C ASN A 1136 -26.75 63.06 1.38
N GLU A 1137 -26.12 62.95 2.55
CA GLU A 1137 -26.71 63.26 3.86
C GLU A 1137 -25.75 64.14 4.67
N THR A 1138 -26.31 65.09 5.42
CA THR A 1138 -25.55 66.12 6.14
C THR A 1138 -25.93 66.10 7.61
N VAL A 1139 -24.98 65.80 8.50
CA VAL A 1139 -25.25 65.63 9.94
C VAL A 1139 -24.45 66.62 10.80
N GLU A 1140 -25.10 67.18 11.82
CA GLU A 1140 -24.55 68.12 12.81
C GLU A 1140 -24.02 67.38 14.04
N VAL A 1141 -22.82 67.72 14.51
CA VAL A 1141 -22.12 67.01 15.61
C VAL A 1141 -22.63 67.43 17.01
N ALA A 1142 -23.14 66.49 17.82
CA ALA A 1142 -23.69 66.68 19.18
C ALA A 1142 -22.89 65.96 20.31
N PRO A 1143 -22.97 66.36 21.60
CA PRO A 1143 -21.81 66.30 22.52
C PRO A 1143 -21.67 65.18 23.58
N ASP A 1144 -22.52 64.15 23.70
CA ASP A 1144 -22.45 63.25 24.88
C ASP A 1144 -22.12 61.76 24.56
N THR A 1145 -21.22 61.14 25.34
CA THR A 1145 -20.82 59.70 25.22
C THR A 1145 -20.64 59.00 26.59
N CYS A 1146 -20.94 57.69 26.66
CA CYS A 1146 -20.68 56.79 27.81
C CYS A 1146 -19.89 55.55 27.36
N GLY A 1147 -18.97 55.02 28.19
CA GLY A 1147 -18.30 53.74 27.92
C GLY A 1147 -17.24 53.36 28.94
N VAL A 1148 -17.60 52.59 29.96
CA VAL A 1148 -16.65 52.10 30.99
C VAL A 1148 -15.92 50.85 30.51
N TYR A 1149 -14.59 50.79 30.65
CA TYR A 1149 -13.79 49.60 30.30
C TYR A 1149 -12.66 49.34 31.31
N VAL A 1150 -12.08 48.13 31.24
CA VAL A 1150 -10.95 47.68 32.07
C VAL A 1150 -9.71 47.58 31.17
N ASN A 1151 -8.55 48.06 31.63
CA ASN A 1151 -7.33 48.10 30.82
C ASN A 1151 -6.58 46.75 30.73
N GLU A 1152 -6.92 45.79 31.58
CA GLU A 1152 -6.27 44.48 31.70
C GLU A 1152 -7.30 43.37 31.50
N THR A 1153 -7.01 42.44 30.57
CA THR A 1153 -7.92 41.31 30.24
C THR A 1153 -7.56 40.02 30.99
N SER A 1154 -6.47 39.99 31.75
CA SER A 1154 -6.05 38.83 32.55
C SER A 1154 -5.21 39.24 33.76
N VAL A 1155 -5.42 38.59 34.92
CA VAL A 1155 -4.66 38.82 36.16
C VAL A 1155 -3.91 37.55 36.55
N PHE A 1156 -2.58 37.62 36.60
CA PHE A 1156 -1.72 36.48 36.98
C PHE A 1156 -1.23 36.61 38.43
N PHE A 1157 -1.59 35.64 39.26
CA PHE A 1157 -1.21 35.60 40.68
C PHE A 1157 0.13 34.90 40.96
N GLY A 1158 0.81 34.36 39.93
CA GLY A 1158 2.08 33.65 40.10
C GLY A 1158 1.92 32.18 40.48
N SER A 1159 3.06 31.51 40.69
CA SER A 1159 3.10 30.16 41.26
C SER A 1159 2.88 30.24 42.78
N LEU A 1160 1.82 29.61 43.27
CA LEU A 1160 1.42 29.63 44.68
C LEU A 1160 1.37 28.20 45.21
N THR A 1161 1.90 27.96 46.40
CA THR A 1161 1.76 26.68 47.10
C THR A 1161 0.40 26.58 47.79
N THR A 1162 -0.01 25.39 48.22
CA THR A 1162 -1.28 25.20 48.95
C THR A 1162 -1.27 25.93 50.29
N ASN A 1163 -2.42 26.46 50.72
CA ASN A 1163 -2.59 27.21 51.98
C ASN A 1163 -1.92 28.59 52.03
N VAL A 1164 -1.81 29.26 50.88
CA VAL A 1164 -1.17 30.58 50.77
C VAL A 1164 -2.17 31.61 50.23
N ILE A 1165 -2.08 32.82 50.77
CA ILE A 1165 -2.77 34.00 50.23
C ILE A 1165 -1.80 34.67 49.25
N SER A 1166 -2.26 34.92 48.03
CA SER A 1166 -1.47 35.60 47.00
C SER A 1166 -1.15 37.05 47.40
N ASP A 1167 -0.11 37.60 46.78
CA ASP A 1167 0.06 39.06 46.73
C ASP A 1167 -1.19 39.71 46.11
N GLU A 1168 -1.46 40.95 46.52
CA GLU A 1168 -2.55 41.76 45.99
C GLU A 1168 -2.24 42.23 44.56
N LYS A 1169 -3.22 42.08 43.66
CA LYS A 1169 -3.15 42.55 42.28
C LYS A 1169 -4.20 43.63 42.06
N SER A 1170 -3.84 44.72 41.40
CA SER A 1170 -4.75 45.83 41.12
C SER A 1170 -5.01 45.94 39.62
N ILE A 1171 -6.26 46.12 39.22
CA ILE A 1171 -6.65 46.43 37.84
C ILE A 1171 -7.28 47.83 37.76
N SER A 1172 -7.07 48.54 36.65
CA SER A 1172 -7.63 49.88 36.45
C SER A 1172 -8.95 49.82 35.70
N VAL A 1173 -9.99 50.41 36.28
CA VAL A 1173 -11.31 50.55 35.67
C VAL A 1173 -11.54 52.02 35.34
N ILE A 1174 -11.84 52.33 34.07
CA ILE A 1174 -11.85 53.69 33.53
C ILE A 1174 -13.22 53.97 32.90
N ASN A 1175 -13.83 55.12 33.24
CA ASN A 1175 -14.95 55.70 32.52
C ASN A 1175 -14.47 56.94 31.72
N PRO A 1176 -14.02 56.78 30.46
CA PRO A 1176 -13.67 57.91 29.58
C PRO A 1176 -14.86 58.81 29.17
N GLY A 1177 -16.12 58.40 29.39
CA GLY A 1177 -17.31 59.13 28.94
C GLY A 1177 -17.56 60.44 29.71
N THR A 1178 -18.63 61.16 29.39
CA THR A 1178 -19.04 62.41 30.09
C THR A 1178 -20.15 62.19 31.11
N ILE A 1179 -20.80 61.02 31.12
CA ILE A 1179 -21.88 60.66 32.07
C ILE A 1179 -21.48 59.53 33.02
N PRO A 1180 -22.10 59.42 34.22
CA PRO A 1180 -21.76 58.38 35.20
C PRO A 1180 -22.16 56.96 34.74
N GLY A 1181 -21.46 55.92 35.21
CA GLY A 1181 -21.80 54.50 34.93
C GLY A 1181 -21.71 53.58 36.16
N ASN A 1182 -22.56 52.57 36.23
CA ASN A 1182 -22.57 51.55 37.28
C ASN A 1182 -21.72 50.34 36.87
N ILE A 1183 -21.00 49.74 37.82
CA ILE A 1183 -20.13 48.57 37.57
C ILE A 1183 -20.45 47.46 38.56
N SER A 1184 -20.70 46.26 38.07
CA SER A 1184 -20.85 45.03 38.86
C SER A 1184 -19.82 43.97 38.48
N ILE A 1185 -19.52 43.04 39.38
CA ILE A 1185 -18.53 41.97 39.22
C ILE A 1185 -19.03 40.61 39.75
N ASN A 1186 -18.75 39.53 39.04
CA ASN A 1186 -18.92 38.14 39.51
C ASN A 1186 -17.79 37.24 38.98
N GLY A 1187 -17.70 36.02 39.52
CA GLY A 1187 -16.69 35.05 39.09
C GLY A 1187 -17.19 33.60 39.11
N THR A 1188 -16.63 32.77 38.23
CA THR A 1188 -16.85 31.32 38.19
C THR A 1188 -16.04 30.60 39.26
N ASP A 1189 -16.27 29.31 39.48
CA ASP A 1189 -15.34 28.49 40.26
C ASP A 1189 -13.99 28.36 39.53
N TRP A 1190 -12.93 28.07 40.28
CA TRP A 1190 -11.60 27.78 39.73
C TRP A 1190 -11.59 26.36 39.14
N VAL A 1191 -11.11 26.24 37.90
CA VAL A 1191 -11.04 24.99 37.14
C VAL A 1191 -9.58 24.63 36.87
N GLY A 1192 -9.19 23.41 37.24
CA GLY A 1192 -7.86 22.83 37.03
C GLY A 1192 -7.90 21.33 37.38
N PRO A 1193 -6.78 20.72 37.80
CA PRO A 1193 -6.75 19.33 38.29
C PRO A 1193 -7.76 19.03 39.43
N ALA A 1194 -8.22 20.07 40.13
CA ALA A 1194 -9.36 20.03 41.05
C ALA A 1194 -10.22 21.32 40.89
N VAL A 1195 -11.47 21.30 41.36
CA VAL A 1195 -12.36 22.47 41.32
C VAL A 1195 -12.51 23.04 42.73
N PHE A 1196 -12.32 24.35 42.89
CA PHE A 1196 -12.57 25.02 44.17
C PHE A 1196 -13.27 26.38 44.02
N SER A 1197 -14.03 26.75 45.06
CA SER A 1197 -15.03 27.83 45.06
C SER A 1197 -14.53 29.17 44.52
N SER A 1198 -15.37 29.84 43.73
CA SER A 1198 -15.26 31.22 43.28
C SER A 1198 -14.91 32.21 44.39
N THR A 1199 -15.43 31.97 45.60
CA THR A 1199 -15.25 32.79 46.81
C THR A 1199 -13.83 32.82 47.36
N ARG A 1200 -12.93 32.02 46.79
CA ARG A 1200 -11.50 32.03 47.13
C ARG A 1200 -10.77 33.24 46.56
N THR A 1201 -11.31 33.85 45.51
CA THR A 1201 -10.87 35.16 45.05
C THR A 1201 -11.72 36.23 45.73
N ARG A 1202 -11.09 37.30 46.21
CA ARG A 1202 -11.78 38.41 46.87
C ARG A 1202 -11.35 39.74 46.25
N TRP A 1203 -12.26 40.71 46.25
CA TRP A 1203 -12.06 42.03 45.64
C TRP A 1203 -12.37 43.17 46.63
N SER A 1204 -11.80 44.34 46.38
CA SER A 1204 -12.10 45.58 47.11
C SER A 1204 -11.74 46.82 46.29
N LYS A 1205 -12.38 47.96 46.58
CA LYS A 1205 -12.02 49.28 46.03
C LYS A 1205 -10.81 49.93 46.73
N VAL A 1206 -10.39 49.37 47.85
CA VAL A 1206 -9.23 49.83 48.62
C VAL A 1206 -8.29 48.65 48.88
N SER A 1207 -6.99 48.93 48.87
CA SER A 1207 -5.96 47.97 49.26
C SER A 1207 -6.16 47.53 50.72
N GLY A 1208 -5.92 46.25 51.02
CA GLY A 1208 -6.13 45.70 52.36
C GLY A 1208 -5.86 44.21 52.47
N SER A 1209 -6.01 43.64 53.67
CA SER A 1209 -5.83 42.20 53.89
C SER A 1209 -6.95 41.37 53.26
N TYR A 1210 -6.65 40.14 52.86
CA TYR A 1210 -7.59 39.22 52.22
C TYR A 1210 -8.93 39.10 52.95
N ASP A 1211 -8.91 38.98 54.29
CA ASP A 1211 -10.14 38.80 55.08
C ASP A 1211 -11.04 40.04 55.10
N SER A 1212 -10.49 41.23 54.83
CA SER A 1212 -11.25 42.48 54.74
C SER A 1212 -11.93 42.72 53.39
N LYS A 1213 -11.61 41.89 52.38
CA LYS A 1213 -12.14 41.98 51.01
C LYS A 1213 -13.44 41.18 50.83
N THR A 1214 -14.25 41.60 49.86
CA THR A 1214 -15.51 40.94 49.49
C THR A 1214 -15.24 39.71 48.64
N PRO A 1215 -15.77 38.52 48.97
CA PRO A 1215 -15.65 37.33 48.13
C PRO A 1215 -16.31 37.50 46.75
N LEU A 1216 -15.67 36.99 45.70
CA LEU A 1216 -16.31 36.80 44.40
C LEU A 1216 -17.36 35.71 44.52
N THR A 1217 -18.59 36.04 44.13
CA THR A 1217 -19.71 35.10 44.05
C THR A 1217 -20.08 34.87 42.60
N SER A 1218 -20.84 33.81 42.33
CA SER A 1218 -21.42 33.56 41.00
C SER A 1218 -22.47 34.59 40.61
N THR A 1219 -23.08 35.28 41.57
CA THR A 1219 -24.00 36.42 41.36
C THR A 1219 -23.26 37.75 41.25
N PRO A 1220 -23.62 38.65 40.31
CA PRO A 1220 -23.05 39.99 40.19
C PRO A 1220 -23.21 40.81 41.48
N ALA A 1221 -22.09 41.35 41.97
CA ALA A 1221 -22.04 42.29 43.10
C ALA A 1221 -21.66 43.68 42.60
N LEU A 1222 -22.39 44.72 43.02
CA LEU A 1222 -22.12 46.10 42.63
C LEU A 1222 -20.79 46.57 43.24
N VAL A 1223 -19.85 46.97 42.38
CA VAL A 1223 -18.52 47.48 42.73
C VAL A 1223 -18.56 48.98 42.94
N TYR A 1224 -19.11 49.70 41.96
CA TYR A 1224 -19.17 51.16 41.95
C TYR A 1224 -20.53 51.61 41.40
N GLU A 1225 -21.17 52.52 42.12
CA GLU A 1225 -22.43 53.16 41.71
C GLU A 1225 -22.11 54.58 41.25
N ASN A 1226 -22.52 54.96 40.04
CA ASN A 1226 -22.28 56.27 39.43
C ASN A 1226 -20.79 56.67 39.32
N LEU A 1227 -19.94 55.85 38.68
CA LEU A 1227 -18.56 56.22 38.35
C LEU A 1227 -18.55 57.42 37.40
N PRO A 1228 -18.10 58.63 37.81
CA PRO A 1228 -18.23 59.83 37.00
C PRO A 1228 -17.51 59.74 35.65
N GLY A 1229 -18.00 60.47 34.66
CA GLY A 1229 -17.30 60.62 33.39
C GLY A 1229 -15.90 61.22 33.54
N GLY A 1230 -14.93 60.73 32.76
CA GLY A 1230 -13.52 61.10 32.81
C GLY A 1230 -12.75 60.58 34.02
N SER A 1231 -13.30 59.62 34.78
CA SER A 1231 -12.70 59.12 36.03
C SER A 1231 -12.20 57.67 35.93
N SER A 1232 -11.34 57.27 36.87
CA SER A 1232 -10.87 55.89 37.02
C SER A 1232 -10.73 55.51 38.49
N PHE A 1233 -10.77 54.21 38.79
CA PHE A 1233 -10.42 53.66 40.09
C PHE A 1233 -9.68 52.32 39.96
N LEU A 1234 -8.98 51.92 41.02
CA LEU A 1234 -8.31 50.63 41.11
C LEU A 1234 -9.17 49.61 41.84
N LEU A 1235 -9.30 48.43 41.24
CA LEU A 1235 -9.92 47.27 41.87
C LEU A 1235 -8.81 46.30 42.33
N TYR A 1236 -8.81 45.94 43.61
CA TYR A 1236 -7.77 45.12 44.23
C TYR A 1236 -8.23 43.69 44.49
N LEU A 1237 -7.59 42.72 43.86
CA LEU A 1237 -7.88 41.29 43.89
C LEU A 1237 -6.81 40.50 44.68
N GLN A 1238 -7.25 39.49 45.43
CA GLN A 1238 -6.37 38.49 46.07
C GLN A 1238 -7.01 37.10 46.04
N LEU A 1239 -6.17 36.07 46.00
CA LEU A 1239 -6.57 34.66 45.97
C LEU A 1239 -6.04 33.91 47.21
N TYR A 1240 -6.83 33.01 47.78
CA TYR A 1240 -6.38 32.03 48.77
C TYR A 1240 -6.42 30.62 48.20
N THR A 1241 -5.28 29.91 48.24
CA THR A 1241 -5.16 28.51 47.79
C THR A 1241 -5.54 27.56 48.94
N PRO A 1242 -6.49 26.62 48.76
CA PRO A 1242 -6.85 25.67 49.81
C PRO A 1242 -5.78 24.58 50.03
N ILE A 1243 -5.79 23.95 51.21
CA ILE A 1243 -4.93 22.79 51.56
C ILE A 1243 -5.29 21.59 50.66
N GLY A 1244 -4.28 20.87 50.16
CA GLY A 1244 -4.45 19.56 49.49
C GLY A 1244 -4.84 19.61 48.00
N GLN A 1245 -4.66 20.74 47.31
CA GLN A 1245 -4.88 20.82 45.86
C GLN A 1245 -3.75 20.12 45.08
N GLN A 1246 -4.09 19.46 43.97
CA GLN A 1246 -3.11 18.81 43.10
C GLN A 1246 -2.27 19.87 42.35
N ASN A 1247 -0.99 19.56 42.06
CA ASN A 1247 -0.13 20.45 41.28
C ASN A 1247 -0.64 20.58 39.84
N GLY A 1248 -0.79 21.81 39.36
CA GLY A 1248 -1.15 22.11 37.97
C GLY A 1248 -1.67 23.53 37.81
N THR A 1249 -2.07 23.87 36.59
CA THR A 1249 -2.62 25.19 36.25
C THR A 1249 -4.12 25.25 36.58
N TYR A 1250 -4.54 26.31 37.27
CA TYR A 1250 -5.94 26.57 37.61
C TYR A 1250 -6.37 27.92 37.02
N ASN A 1251 -7.56 27.99 36.44
CA ASN A 1251 -8.13 29.19 35.81
C ASN A 1251 -9.50 29.53 36.42
N GLN A 1252 -9.80 30.82 36.57
CA GLN A 1252 -11.12 31.35 36.95
C GLN A 1252 -11.52 32.47 35.98
N THR A 1253 -12.76 32.46 35.51
CA THR A 1253 -13.33 33.55 34.72
C THR A 1253 -14.00 34.57 35.65
N ILE A 1254 -13.65 35.85 35.50
CA ILE A 1254 -14.28 36.98 36.20
C ILE A 1254 -15.00 37.83 35.16
N THR A 1255 -16.28 38.13 35.40
CA THR A 1255 -17.09 38.97 34.52
C THR A 1255 -17.36 40.30 35.22
N MET A 1256 -17.17 41.40 34.50
CA MET A 1256 -17.56 42.75 34.93
C MET A 1256 -18.57 43.31 33.95
N VAL A 1257 -19.67 43.85 34.48
CA VAL A 1257 -20.74 44.43 33.68
C VAL A 1257 -20.82 45.92 34.01
N ALA A 1258 -20.73 46.74 32.97
CA ALA A 1258 -20.94 48.18 33.06
C ALA A 1258 -22.32 48.55 32.52
N GLU A 1259 -23.09 49.31 33.30
CA GLU A 1259 -24.41 49.83 32.92
C GLU A 1259 -24.38 51.36 32.95
N CYS A 1260 -24.62 51.99 31.79
CA CYS A 1260 -24.82 53.44 31.69
C CYS A 1260 -26.31 53.78 31.93
N PRO A 1261 -26.65 54.87 32.63
CA PRO A 1261 -28.03 55.36 32.78
C PRO A 1261 -28.69 55.76 31.46
#